data_AF-A0AAE1I9Q4-F1
#
_entry.id   AF-A0AAE1I9Q4-F1
#
_cell.length_a   1.000
_cell.length_b   1.000
_cell.length_c   1.000
_cell.angle_alpha   90.00
_cell.angle_beta   90.00
_cell.angle_gamma   90.00
#
_symmetry.space_group_name_H-M   'P 1'
#
loop_
_entity.id
_entity.type
_entity.pdbx_description
1 polymer ?
#
loop_
_entity_poly.entity_id
_entity_poly.type
_entity_poly.pdbx_seq_one_letter_code
_entity_poly.pdbx_strand_id
1 'polypeptide(L)'
;MQKLIQQAQLAAQASSFAEGEGGEEDEYDSERFKHDAFQLIDYVSALLMRLIHQTAVGEYWLTNVMAVLVARVAKIKALLTDIKLGANESIAVGTEHLKDAQTSARGSHSFSINIDVDEEECEEALRIIDADTKEGLTSEEDAKISAYCVTQNKFRSGLNSAIKYILSSLLFTNRSGLPVTNYETMLFQDRDLEYSASSDRNVLNTAQSALSIVNQTLRNTKDRVKQHPPQRDGSVPTYFQWAFLEMTDKKAAIGAGGVSYSRLSDLMEEVQIFSMADIAEVMVALFVTSPILISDFTNFRSMIALSGGVEDVVTSYEEGQFGAFLRLYTREFEQGAKQRETLLLSTAFSQQRFSRCKLLTDGNGRWGRANRQLQRASTLPQIQPTSQHNGEELVQEKLDYCVIQMEKWVVDETSVTVSCKTYVWSLMAITAVLVGGGLAMGLAVGQRIDGVDPFNLATYTWALAAFIIVVFKSMWVESWTWSDFLRQRVRCRSVSELAAATNLDYQLIMAKLLHDDCNGSILVTRGPYNTIFRNQSSDGGDGFSIDQPLSAETLMLSGIALLKVLTPRGHAVVCLDYRCGTLLTILEHRRGTDNSRLVCEDLSRIRRGRDPVDQKAQELISLRLKKVENFKWKRVQGLWEFQNAGIVFE
;
A
#
# COMPACT_ATOMS: atom_id res chain seq x y z
N MET A 1 19.63 24.49 15.20
CA MET A 1 20.06 25.87 14.87
C MET A 1 21.35 25.96 14.03
N GLN A 2 22.49 25.38 14.43
CA GLN A 2 23.75 25.47 13.67
C GLN A 2 23.66 25.02 12.19
N LYS A 3 22.95 23.91 11.91
CA LYS A 3 22.70 23.45 10.53
C LYS A 3 21.98 24.48 9.65
N LEU A 4 21.08 25.28 10.23
CA LEU A 4 20.32 26.32 9.51
C LEU A 4 21.19 27.54 9.20
N ILE A 5 22.05 27.93 10.15
CA ILE A 5 23.05 28.99 9.93
C ILE A 5 24.00 28.56 8.80
N GLN A 6 24.43 27.30 8.80
CA GLN A 6 25.26 26.76 7.72
C GLN A 6 24.55 26.76 6.36
N GLN A 7 23.26 26.42 6.31
CA GLN A 7 22.45 26.51 5.09
C GLN A 7 22.29 27.97 4.61
N ALA A 8 22.05 28.90 5.52
CA ALA A 8 21.98 30.32 5.20
C ALA A 8 23.33 30.87 4.70
N GLN A 9 24.44 30.43 5.29
CA GLN A 9 25.79 30.76 4.80
C GLN A 9 26.03 30.25 3.38
N LEU A 10 25.60 29.02 3.06
CA LEU A 10 25.67 28.50 1.70
C LEU A 10 24.80 29.31 0.73
N ALA A 11 23.59 29.71 1.14
CA ALA A 11 22.71 30.55 0.33
C ALA A 11 23.30 31.96 0.08
N ALA A 12 23.94 32.55 1.09
CA ALA A 12 24.63 33.84 0.97
C ALA A 12 25.87 33.78 0.05
N GLN A 13 26.46 32.59 -0.13
CA GLN A 13 27.62 32.34 -1.00
C GLN A 13 27.23 31.94 -2.43
N ALA A 14 26.06 31.34 -2.64
CA ALA A 14 25.65 30.76 -3.91
C ALA A 14 25.28 31.79 -5.01
N SER A 15 25.21 33.08 -4.70
CA SER A 15 24.79 34.13 -5.64
C SER A 15 25.87 34.57 -6.65
N SER A 16 26.91 33.76 -6.89
CA SER A 16 27.90 34.04 -7.95
C SER A 16 27.39 33.68 -9.37
N PHE A 17 26.13 33.25 -9.53
CA PHE A 17 25.53 32.98 -10.84
C PHE A 17 25.01 34.24 -11.55
N ALA A 18 24.93 35.39 -10.86
CA ALA A 18 24.40 36.64 -11.41
C ALA A 18 25.36 37.84 -11.32
N GLU A 19 26.56 37.67 -10.77
CA GLU A 19 27.61 38.70 -10.80
C GLU A 19 28.57 38.42 -11.97
N GLY A 20 28.03 38.39 -13.19
CA GLY A 20 28.81 38.72 -14.39
C GLY A 20 28.98 40.25 -14.44
N GLU A 21 30.09 40.73 -14.97
CA GLU A 21 30.39 42.17 -15.05
C GLU A 21 29.37 42.93 -15.91
N GLY A 22 28.33 43.47 -15.25
CA GLY A 22 27.55 44.65 -15.63
C GLY A 22 27.29 44.90 -17.12
N GLY A 23 26.34 44.17 -17.71
CA GLY A 23 25.65 44.54 -18.94
C GLY A 23 24.13 44.64 -18.74
N GLU A 24 23.43 45.42 -19.57
CA GLU A 24 21.94 45.50 -19.61
C GLU A 24 21.27 44.14 -19.88
N GLU A 25 22.01 43.18 -20.44
CA GLU A 25 21.55 41.80 -20.68
C GLU A 25 21.44 40.97 -19.37
N ASP A 26 22.29 41.23 -18.37
CA ASP A 26 22.29 40.49 -17.08
C ASP A 26 21.10 40.89 -16.18
N GLU A 27 20.64 42.13 -16.27
CA GLU A 27 19.48 42.62 -15.51
C GLU A 27 18.16 42.07 -16.10
N TYR A 28 18.09 41.92 -17.42
CA TYR A 28 16.92 41.36 -18.11
C TYR A 28 16.73 39.86 -17.83
N ASP A 29 17.82 39.10 -17.77
CA ASP A 29 17.79 37.67 -17.43
C ASP A 29 17.48 37.43 -15.94
N SER A 30 17.91 38.33 -15.04
CA SER A 30 17.59 38.29 -13.61
C SER A 30 16.10 38.52 -13.33
N GLU A 31 15.48 39.52 -13.96
CA GLU A 31 14.04 39.79 -13.80
C GLU A 31 13.17 38.68 -14.40
N ARG A 32 13.60 38.11 -15.53
CA ARG A 32 12.91 36.96 -16.14
C ARG A 32 13.00 35.72 -15.25
N PHE A 33 14.16 35.43 -14.67
CA PHE A 33 14.33 34.33 -13.72
C PHE A 33 13.44 34.50 -12.48
N LYS A 34 13.37 35.71 -11.91
CA LYS A 34 12.48 36.01 -10.78
C LYS A 34 11.01 35.79 -11.15
N HIS A 35 10.60 36.24 -12.33
CA HIS A 35 9.26 36.06 -12.83
C HIS A 35 8.89 34.57 -12.95
N ASP A 36 9.75 33.77 -13.57
CA ASP A 36 9.54 32.34 -13.75
C ASP A 36 9.53 31.59 -12.40
N ALA A 37 10.41 31.96 -11.46
CA ALA A 37 10.41 31.41 -10.11
C ALA A 37 9.13 31.73 -9.34
N PHE A 38 8.59 32.95 -9.49
CA PHE A 38 7.33 33.34 -8.86
C PHE A 38 6.16 32.56 -9.44
N GLN A 39 6.12 32.37 -10.76
CA GLN A 39 5.10 31.53 -11.41
C GLN A 39 5.17 30.08 -10.93
N LEU A 40 6.37 29.50 -10.79
CA LEU A 40 6.53 28.14 -10.28
C LEU A 40 5.99 28.02 -8.84
N ILE A 41 6.28 28.98 -7.97
CA ILE A 41 5.78 28.98 -6.59
C ILE A 41 4.26 29.14 -6.56
N ASP A 42 3.70 30.01 -7.40
CA ASP A 42 2.25 30.16 -7.53
C ASP A 42 1.60 28.86 -7.99
N TYR A 43 2.21 28.16 -8.94
CA TYR A 43 1.70 26.87 -9.41
C TYR A 43 1.77 25.79 -8.32
N VAL A 44 2.90 25.67 -7.61
CA VAL A 44 3.06 24.72 -6.50
C VAL A 44 2.05 25.01 -5.38
N SER A 45 1.90 26.28 -4.99
CA SER A 45 0.96 26.67 -3.95
C SER A 45 -0.50 26.49 -4.36
N ALA A 46 -0.86 26.75 -5.62
CA ALA A 46 -2.18 26.46 -6.15
C ALA A 46 -2.51 24.96 -6.10
N LEU A 47 -1.55 24.09 -6.44
CA LEU A 47 -1.73 22.64 -6.33
C LEU A 47 -1.88 22.18 -4.88
N LEU A 48 -1.06 22.72 -3.96
CA LEU A 48 -1.20 22.44 -2.54
C LEU A 48 -2.54 22.93 -1.99
N MET A 49 -3.02 24.11 -2.40
CA MET A 49 -4.34 24.60 -2.03
C MET A 49 -5.45 23.67 -2.51
N ARG A 50 -5.37 23.18 -3.75
CA ARG A 50 -6.32 22.19 -4.28
C ARG A 50 -6.27 20.90 -3.49
N LEU A 51 -5.08 20.42 -3.12
CA LEU A 51 -4.93 19.23 -2.28
C LEU A 51 -5.53 19.44 -0.88
N ILE A 52 -5.22 20.55 -0.21
CA ILE A 52 -5.76 20.91 1.11
C ILE A 52 -7.30 20.93 1.07
N HIS A 53 -7.87 21.55 0.04
CA HIS A 53 -9.32 21.63 -0.14
C HIS A 53 -9.96 20.28 -0.46
N GLN A 54 -9.26 19.34 -1.09
CA GLN A 54 -9.82 18.03 -1.49
C GLN A 54 -9.53 16.91 -0.49
N THR A 55 -8.82 17.18 0.62
CA THR A 55 -8.34 16.13 1.55
C THR A 55 -9.01 16.17 2.92
N ALA A 56 -9.52 17.33 3.34
CA ALA A 56 -10.33 17.48 4.54
C ALA A 56 -11.35 18.62 4.44
N VAL A 57 -12.42 18.48 5.22
CA VAL A 57 -13.46 19.48 5.46
C VAL A 57 -13.29 20.02 6.88
N GLY A 58 -13.52 21.33 7.04
CA GLY A 58 -13.47 22.02 8.33
C GLY A 58 -13.03 23.46 8.14
N GLU A 59 -13.77 24.41 8.72
CA GLU A 59 -13.44 25.84 8.62
C GLU A 59 -12.09 26.14 9.27
N TYR A 60 -11.80 25.47 10.40
CA TYR A 60 -10.51 25.52 11.08
C TYR A 60 -9.36 25.05 10.18
N TRP A 61 -9.51 23.89 9.52
CA TRP A 61 -8.52 23.36 8.60
C TRP A 61 -8.30 24.30 7.41
N LEU A 62 -9.37 24.64 6.70
CA LEU A 62 -9.26 25.38 5.46
C LEU A 62 -8.72 26.79 5.69
N THR A 63 -9.27 27.52 6.67
CA THR A 63 -8.89 28.92 6.92
C THR A 63 -7.47 29.05 7.43
N ASN A 64 -7.09 28.25 8.45
CA ASN A 64 -5.77 28.37 9.06
C ASN A 64 -4.66 27.85 8.14
N VAL A 65 -4.84 26.69 7.51
CA VAL A 65 -3.83 26.13 6.61
C VAL A 65 -3.66 27.02 5.38
N MET A 66 -4.75 27.56 4.83
CA MET A 66 -4.70 28.52 3.72
C MET A 66 -3.97 29.81 4.12
N ALA A 67 -4.31 30.41 5.26
CA ALA A 67 -3.66 31.64 5.73
C ALA A 67 -2.14 31.43 5.91
N VAL A 68 -1.74 30.30 6.50
CA VAL A 68 -0.32 29.97 6.67
C VAL A 68 0.36 29.72 5.32
N LEU A 69 -0.29 29.03 4.38
CA LEU A 69 0.28 28.79 3.05
C LEU A 69 0.49 30.12 2.29
N VAL A 70 -0.52 31.01 2.28
CA VAL A 70 -0.42 32.32 1.62
C VAL A 70 0.69 33.17 2.24
N ALA A 71 0.75 33.24 3.58
CA ALA A 71 1.81 33.96 4.28
C ALA A 71 3.20 33.37 3.98
N ARG A 72 3.30 32.05 3.82
CA ARG A 72 4.55 31.38 3.43
C ARG A 72 4.95 31.66 1.99
N VAL A 73 4.03 31.60 1.05
CA VAL A 73 4.28 31.93 -0.36
C VAL A 73 4.77 33.36 -0.50
N ALA A 74 4.11 34.31 0.17
CA ALA A 74 4.54 35.71 0.20
C ALA A 74 5.95 35.85 0.76
N LYS A 75 6.26 35.14 1.86
CA LYS A 75 7.61 35.15 2.45
C LYS A 75 8.66 34.56 1.51
N ILE A 76 8.38 33.44 0.84
CA ILE A 76 9.31 32.83 -0.13
C ILE A 76 9.59 33.80 -1.28
N LYS A 77 8.55 34.42 -1.85
CA LYS A 77 8.69 35.39 -2.94
C LYS A 77 9.50 36.62 -2.51
N ALA A 78 9.23 37.16 -1.31
CA ALA A 78 10.00 38.27 -0.77
C ALA A 78 11.49 37.92 -0.58
N LEU A 79 11.78 36.71 -0.09
CA LEU A 79 13.16 36.23 0.07
C LEU A 79 13.86 35.99 -1.27
N LEU A 80 13.13 35.63 -2.33
CA LEU A 80 13.70 35.46 -3.66
C LEU A 80 14.06 36.80 -4.34
N THR A 81 13.47 37.91 -3.92
CA THR A 81 13.83 39.25 -4.42
C THR A 81 15.28 39.60 -4.06
N ASP A 82 15.70 39.27 -2.83
CA ASP A 82 17.09 39.42 -2.37
C ASP A 82 17.46 38.30 -1.38
N ILE A 83 17.92 37.18 -1.95
CA ILE A 83 18.31 35.98 -1.19
C ILE A 83 19.51 36.29 -0.29
N LYS A 84 20.43 37.15 -0.74
CA LYS A 84 21.67 37.46 -0.03
C LYS A 84 21.40 38.27 1.22
N LEU A 85 20.56 39.31 1.11
CA LEU A 85 20.11 40.10 2.26
C LEU A 85 19.35 39.22 3.26
N GLY A 86 18.36 38.45 2.79
CA GLY A 86 17.59 37.57 3.67
C GLY A 86 18.43 36.48 4.36
N ALA A 87 19.44 35.94 3.66
CA ALA A 87 20.38 34.98 4.24
C ALA A 87 21.29 35.62 5.29
N ASN A 88 21.83 36.83 5.02
CA ASN A 88 22.67 37.56 5.97
C ASN A 88 21.91 37.96 7.24
N GLU A 89 20.66 38.42 7.10
CA GLU A 89 19.79 38.70 8.24
C GLU A 89 19.53 37.43 9.06
N SER A 90 19.23 36.31 8.39
CA SER A 90 19.00 35.02 9.05
C SER A 90 20.25 34.51 9.79
N ILE A 91 21.45 34.76 9.24
CA ILE A 91 22.73 34.45 9.91
C ILE A 91 22.90 35.34 11.13
N ALA A 92 22.70 36.65 11.01
CA ALA A 92 22.85 37.59 12.11
C ALA A 92 21.95 37.21 13.30
N VAL A 93 20.65 37.09 13.03
CA VAL A 93 19.63 36.72 14.03
C VAL A 93 19.87 35.31 14.58
N GLY A 94 20.20 34.34 13.73
CA GLY A 94 20.49 32.97 14.16
C GLY A 94 21.72 32.85 15.05
N THR A 95 22.76 33.66 14.79
CA THR A 95 23.98 33.68 15.62
C THR A 95 23.77 34.38 16.95
N GLU A 96 22.93 35.41 17.00
CA GLU A 96 22.51 36.08 18.24
C GLU A 96 21.74 35.11 19.14
N HIS A 97 20.69 34.47 18.62
CA HIS A 97 19.94 33.46 19.37
C HIS A 97 20.79 32.27 19.83
N LEU A 98 21.77 31.83 19.02
CA LEU A 98 22.67 30.76 19.44
C LEU A 98 23.56 31.19 20.61
N LYS A 99 24.01 32.46 20.63
CA LYS A 99 24.77 33.03 21.75
C LYS A 99 23.90 33.17 22.98
N ASP A 100 22.67 33.65 22.82
CA ASP A 100 21.71 33.81 23.93
C ASP A 100 21.28 32.47 24.53
N ALA A 101 21.11 31.43 23.70
CA ALA A 101 20.84 30.08 24.18
C ALA A 101 22.05 29.50 24.93
N GLN A 102 23.28 29.79 24.49
CA GLN A 102 24.51 29.36 25.17
C GLN A 102 24.74 30.10 26.50
N THR A 103 24.34 31.37 26.60
CA THR A 103 24.44 32.16 27.84
C THR A 103 23.28 31.88 28.81
N SER A 104 22.07 31.61 28.30
CA SER A 104 20.87 31.32 29.09
C SER A 104 20.75 29.87 29.58
N ALA A 105 21.60 28.96 29.08
CA ALA A 105 21.71 27.57 29.53
C ALA A 105 22.09 27.40 31.02
N ARG A 106 22.24 28.50 31.78
CA ARG A 106 22.43 28.50 33.24
C ARG A 106 21.22 28.95 34.06
N GLY A 107 20.08 29.32 33.46
CA GLY A 107 18.96 29.84 34.25
C GLY A 107 17.55 29.84 33.67
N SER A 108 17.32 29.45 32.41
CA SER A 108 15.96 29.38 31.88
C SER A 108 15.86 28.36 30.75
N HIS A 109 14.81 27.53 30.78
CA HIS A 109 14.49 26.52 29.76
C HIS A 109 14.19 27.21 28.43
N SER A 110 15.24 27.48 27.63
CA SER A 110 15.10 28.03 26.29
C SER A 110 14.48 26.97 25.36
N PHE A 111 13.24 27.24 24.95
CA PHE A 111 12.40 26.35 24.15
C PHE A 111 12.93 26.27 22.69
N SER A 112 13.76 25.28 22.42
CA SER A 112 14.33 25.02 21.08
C SER A 112 13.45 24.03 20.32
N ILE A 113 12.44 24.53 19.60
CA ILE A 113 11.61 23.71 18.70
C ILE A 113 12.44 23.32 17.48
N ASN A 114 12.71 22.02 17.29
CA ASN A 114 13.32 21.50 16.06
C ASN A 114 12.36 21.73 14.87
N ILE A 115 12.83 21.68 13.62
CA ILE A 115 11.95 21.87 12.45
C ILE A 115 11.28 20.56 12.03
N ASP A 116 11.84 19.43 12.44
CA ASP A 116 11.32 18.08 12.23
C ASP A 116 10.57 17.62 13.49
N VAL A 117 9.54 18.38 13.90
CA VAL A 117 8.79 18.11 15.13
C VAL A 117 7.78 17.00 14.86
N ASP A 118 7.92 15.89 15.58
CA ASP A 118 6.90 14.86 15.64
C ASP A 118 5.68 15.37 16.45
N GLU A 119 4.51 14.80 16.20
CA GLU A 119 3.25 15.14 16.89
C GLU A 119 3.42 15.17 18.42
N GLU A 120 4.16 14.20 18.95
CA GLU A 120 4.43 14.00 20.37
C GLU A 120 5.20 15.17 21.01
N GLU A 121 6.24 15.69 20.33
CA GLU A 121 7.04 16.82 20.82
C GLU A 121 6.21 18.12 20.89
N CYS A 122 5.28 18.31 19.94
CA CYS A 122 4.40 19.47 19.93
C CYS A 122 3.33 19.41 21.04
N GLU A 123 2.82 18.23 21.35
CA GLU A 123 1.88 18.05 22.47
C GLU A 123 2.58 18.19 23.80
N GLU A 124 3.77 17.60 23.96
CA GLU A 124 4.60 17.76 25.14
C GLU A 124 4.90 19.23 25.39
N ALA A 125 5.21 19.99 24.33
CA ALA A 125 5.39 21.44 24.42
C ALA A 125 4.17 22.17 24.99
N LEU A 126 2.97 21.86 24.52
CA LEU A 126 1.75 22.47 25.03
C LEU A 126 1.44 22.04 26.47
N ARG A 127 1.75 20.79 26.85
CA ARG A 127 1.61 20.30 28.22
C ARG A 127 2.57 21.00 29.17
N ILE A 128 3.81 21.25 28.75
CA ILE A 128 4.80 22.00 29.54
C ILE A 128 4.33 23.44 29.74
N ILE A 129 3.87 24.11 28.68
CA ILE A 129 3.35 25.49 28.79
C ILE A 129 2.15 25.55 29.76
N ASP A 130 1.24 24.59 29.70
CA ASP A 130 0.10 24.51 30.61
C ASP A 130 0.53 24.23 32.07
N ALA A 131 1.53 23.36 32.27
CA ALA A 131 2.11 23.10 33.58
C ALA A 131 2.81 24.35 34.16
N ASP A 132 3.65 25.03 33.39
CA ASP A 132 4.36 26.25 33.81
C ASP A 132 3.38 27.39 34.15
N THR A 133 2.27 27.47 33.42
CA THR A 133 1.18 28.43 33.70
C THR A 133 0.48 28.09 35.00
N LYS A 134 0.18 26.81 35.26
CA LYS A 134 -0.44 26.34 36.51
C LYS A 134 0.47 26.49 37.73
N GLU A 135 1.78 26.37 37.52
CA GLU A 135 2.79 26.56 38.56
C GLU A 135 3.16 28.04 38.79
N GLY A 136 2.63 28.96 37.97
CA GLY A 136 2.89 30.40 38.07
C GLY A 136 4.30 30.81 37.63
N LEU A 137 4.99 29.94 36.89
CA LEU A 137 6.34 30.18 36.36
C LEU A 137 6.31 31.09 35.12
N THR A 138 5.18 31.13 34.41
CA THR A 138 4.95 31.97 33.23
C THR A 138 3.67 32.80 33.35
N SER A 139 3.70 34.04 32.86
CA SER A 139 2.49 34.88 32.72
C SER A 139 1.49 34.22 31.78
N GLU A 140 0.18 34.40 32.01
CA GLU A 140 -0.87 33.92 31.10
C GLU A 140 -0.72 34.50 29.68
N GLU A 141 -0.20 35.72 29.56
CA GLU A 141 0.03 36.35 28.25
C GLU A 141 1.19 35.68 27.51
N ASP A 142 2.28 35.37 28.20
CA ASP A 142 3.45 34.69 27.63
C ASP A 142 3.13 33.24 27.26
N ALA A 143 2.29 32.57 28.07
CA ALA A 143 1.78 31.24 27.78
C ALA A 143 0.93 31.20 26.52
N LYS A 144 0.04 32.19 26.34
CA LYS A 144 -0.78 32.35 25.11
C LYS A 144 0.09 32.58 23.88
N ILE A 145 1.11 33.43 23.98
CA ILE A 145 2.07 33.69 22.89
C ILE A 145 2.84 32.41 22.55
N SER A 146 3.33 31.69 23.56
CA SER A 146 4.09 30.45 23.38
C SER A 146 3.25 29.34 22.73
N ALA A 147 2.01 29.15 23.20
CA ALA A 147 1.07 28.21 22.62
C ALA A 147 0.71 28.57 21.17
N TYR A 148 0.54 29.87 20.87
CA TYR A 148 0.36 30.36 19.50
C TYR A 148 1.57 30.04 18.61
N CYS A 149 2.80 30.24 19.11
CA CYS A 149 4.03 29.92 18.37
C CYS A 149 4.16 28.42 18.06
N VAL A 150 3.87 27.55 19.03
CA VAL A 150 3.85 26.08 18.83
C VAL A 150 2.82 25.72 17.77
N THR A 151 1.61 26.28 17.87
CA THR A 151 0.52 26.04 16.91
C THR A 151 0.89 26.51 15.50
N GLN A 152 1.49 27.69 15.35
CA GLN A 152 2.00 28.17 14.07
C GLN A 152 3.09 27.26 13.51
N ASN A 153 3.99 26.75 14.34
CA ASN A 153 5.05 25.84 13.91
C ASN A 153 4.50 24.50 13.41
N LYS A 154 3.43 23.97 14.01
CA LYS A 154 2.70 22.79 13.50
C LYS A 154 2.26 22.97 12.05
N PHE A 155 1.55 24.06 11.76
CA PHE A 155 1.09 24.40 10.40
C PHE A 155 2.26 24.59 9.43
N ARG A 156 3.34 25.23 9.88
CA ARG A 156 4.51 25.52 9.06
C ARG A 156 5.32 24.28 8.72
N SER A 157 5.46 23.34 9.66
CA SER A 157 6.26 22.12 9.46
C SER A 157 5.73 21.31 8.29
N GLY A 158 4.45 20.92 8.30
CA GLY A 158 3.87 20.10 7.24
C GLY A 158 3.90 20.77 5.85
N LEU A 159 3.55 22.06 5.77
CA LEU A 159 3.58 22.82 4.51
C LEU A 159 5.00 23.02 3.98
N ASN A 160 5.97 23.30 4.86
CA ASN A 160 7.37 23.44 4.46
C ASN A 160 7.91 22.11 3.95
N SER A 161 7.59 20.99 4.60
CA SER A 161 7.97 19.66 4.16
C SER A 161 7.41 19.34 2.78
N ALA A 162 6.13 19.64 2.53
CA ALA A 162 5.50 19.45 1.21
C ALA A 162 6.15 20.32 0.11
N ILE A 163 6.33 21.63 0.35
CA ILE A 163 6.97 22.54 -0.61
C ILE A 163 8.42 22.12 -0.88
N LYS A 164 9.18 21.85 0.19
CA LYS A 164 10.58 21.40 0.10
C LYS A 164 10.67 20.10 -0.67
N TYR A 165 9.75 19.15 -0.45
CA TYR A 165 9.72 17.90 -1.19
C TYR A 165 9.51 18.15 -2.69
N ILE A 166 8.50 18.93 -3.07
CA ILE A 166 8.20 19.23 -4.49
C ILE A 166 9.40 19.92 -5.16
N LEU A 167 9.94 20.97 -4.53
CA LEU A 167 11.07 21.73 -5.08
C LEU A 167 12.36 20.90 -5.11
N SER A 168 12.62 20.09 -4.07
CA SER A 168 13.79 19.19 -4.06
C SER A 168 13.66 18.09 -5.10
N SER A 169 12.45 17.63 -5.40
CA SER A 169 12.18 16.64 -6.46
C SER A 169 12.40 17.23 -7.86
N LEU A 170 12.18 18.55 -8.04
CA LEU A 170 12.56 19.27 -9.26
C LEU A 170 14.09 19.40 -9.41
N LEU A 171 14.77 19.80 -8.33
CA LEU A 171 16.23 20.02 -8.32
C LEU A 171 17.04 18.72 -8.41
N PHE A 172 16.60 17.72 -7.66
CA PHE A 172 17.15 16.38 -7.66
C PHE A 172 16.07 15.48 -8.23
N THR A 173 16.13 15.19 -9.53
CA THR A 173 15.34 14.11 -10.16
C THR A 173 15.84 12.74 -9.70
N ASN A 174 15.95 12.57 -8.38
CA ASN A 174 16.38 11.37 -7.67
C ASN A 174 15.29 10.83 -6.75
N ARG A 175 14.11 11.48 -6.66
CA ARG A 175 12.94 10.95 -5.93
C ARG A 175 11.62 11.42 -6.54
N SER A 176 11.13 10.79 -7.60
CA SER A 176 9.81 11.12 -8.14
C SER A 176 9.16 10.14 -9.15
N GLY A 177 7.88 9.84 -8.95
CA GLY A 177 6.89 9.51 -10.00
C GLY A 177 6.10 8.18 -10.00
N LEU A 178 4.92 8.21 -9.36
CA LEU A 178 3.61 7.48 -9.46
C LEU A 178 3.33 5.99 -9.60
N PRO A 179 2.15 5.57 -9.05
CA PRO A 179 1.73 4.19 -8.97
C PRO A 179 0.78 3.68 -10.06
N VAL A 180 0.79 2.36 -10.14
CA VAL A 180 -0.27 1.51 -10.69
C VAL A 180 -1.27 1.22 -9.58
N THR A 181 -2.56 1.52 -9.76
CA THR A 181 -3.62 1.00 -8.87
C THR A 181 -4.50 0.02 -9.61
N ASN A 182 -4.62 -1.16 -9.00
CA ASN A 182 -5.80 -2.02 -9.01
C ASN A 182 -5.69 -2.96 -7.81
N TYR A 183 -5.60 -2.38 -6.62
CA TYR A 183 -5.78 -2.99 -5.29
C TYR A 183 -6.08 -1.88 -4.31
N GLU A 184 -6.48 -2.21 -3.09
CA GLU A 184 -6.54 -1.32 -1.92
C GLU A 184 -5.12 -0.82 -1.51
N THR A 185 -4.22 -0.61 -2.47
CA THR A 185 -2.78 -0.39 -2.29
C THR A 185 -2.23 0.47 -3.43
N MET A 186 -1.33 1.38 -3.10
CA MET A 186 -0.55 2.27 -3.96
C MET A 186 0.86 1.68 -4.16
N LEU A 187 1.27 1.37 -5.40
CA LEU A 187 2.61 0.84 -5.71
C LEU A 187 3.35 1.72 -6.73
N PHE A 188 4.49 2.28 -6.35
CA PHE A 188 5.25 3.30 -7.07
C PHE A 188 6.60 2.76 -7.57
N GLN A 189 7.05 3.22 -8.74
CA GLN A 189 8.40 2.99 -9.25
C GLN A 189 9.05 4.32 -9.69
N ASP A 190 10.19 4.65 -9.08
CA ASP A 190 10.96 5.84 -9.43
C ASP A 190 11.78 5.68 -10.73
N ARG A 191 12.32 6.79 -11.25
CA ARG A 191 13.32 6.83 -12.33
C ARG A 191 14.52 5.93 -12.05
N ASP A 192 14.96 5.87 -10.79
CA ASP A 192 16.09 5.03 -10.38
C ASP A 192 15.72 3.54 -10.24
N LEU A 193 14.46 3.16 -10.50
CA LEU A 193 13.90 1.83 -10.26
C LEU A 193 13.73 1.47 -8.78
N GLU A 194 13.73 2.47 -7.89
CA GLU A 194 13.31 2.34 -6.50
C GLU A 194 11.81 2.12 -6.43
N TYR A 195 11.37 1.37 -5.42
CA TYR A 195 9.95 1.09 -5.24
C TYR A 195 9.47 1.61 -3.89
N SER A 196 8.29 2.20 -3.90
CA SER A 196 7.59 2.62 -2.70
C SER A 196 6.18 2.07 -2.74
N ALA A 197 5.62 1.76 -1.59
CA ALA A 197 4.24 1.31 -1.53
C ALA A 197 3.55 1.73 -0.24
N SER A 198 2.24 1.93 -0.32
CA SER A 198 1.37 2.22 0.81
C SER A 198 0.04 1.52 0.59
N SER A 199 -0.59 1.07 1.66
CA SER A 199 -1.95 0.53 1.67
C SER A 199 -2.77 1.11 2.82
N ASP A 200 -2.29 2.22 3.39
CA ASP A 200 -3.02 2.92 4.43
C ASP A 200 -4.20 3.67 3.80
N ARG A 201 -5.37 3.53 4.41
CA ARG A 201 -6.63 4.08 3.89
C ARG A 201 -6.60 5.60 3.83
N ASN A 202 -6.00 6.26 4.83
CA ASN A 202 -5.89 7.72 4.85
C ASN A 202 -4.94 8.23 3.77
N VAL A 203 -3.83 7.52 3.56
CA VAL A 203 -2.89 7.80 2.47
C VAL A 203 -3.58 7.61 1.11
N LEU A 204 -4.36 6.54 0.91
CA LEU A 204 -5.08 6.29 -0.33
C LEU A 204 -6.15 7.35 -0.63
N ASN A 205 -6.88 7.82 0.38
CA ASN A 205 -7.84 8.91 0.21
C ASN A 205 -7.16 10.20 -0.23
N THR A 206 -6.04 10.53 0.40
CA THR A 206 -5.24 11.70 0.02
C THR A 206 -4.64 11.53 -1.39
N ALA A 207 -4.24 10.31 -1.74
CA ALA A 207 -3.77 9.97 -3.08
C ALA A 207 -4.86 10.16 -4.13
N GLN A 208 -6.12 9.78 -3.87
CA GLN A 208 -7.23 9.99 -4.80
C GLN A 208 -7.36 11.44 -5.23
N SER A 209 -7.36 12.36 -4.25
CA SER A 209 -7.45 13.80 -4.49
C SER A 209 -6.28 14.31 -5.32
N ALA A 210 -5.06 13.90 -4.96
CA ALA A 210 -3.87 14.24 -5.73
C ALA A 210 -3.94 13.71 -7.18
N LEU A 211 -4.40 12.47 -7.38
CA LEU A 211 -4.53 11.83 -8.70
C LEU A 211 -5.62 12.48 -9.55
N SER A 212 -6.72 12.91 -8.93
CA SER A 212 -7.77 13.67 -9.59
C SER A 212 -7.24 15.02 -10.11
N ILE A 213 -6.43 15.72 -9.30
CA ILE A 213 -5.76 16.96 -9.72
C ILE A 213 -4.88 16.70 -10.94
N VAL A 214 -4.06 15.65 -10.93
CA VAL A 214 -3.19 15.30 -12.06
C VAL A 214 -4.00 14.95 -13.31
N ASN A 215 -5.06 14.15 -13.18
CA ASN A 215 -5.94 13.80 -14.31
C ASN A 215 -6.56 15.04 -14.94
N GLN A 216 -7.00 16.01 -14.14
CA GLN A 216 -7.52 17.29 -14.64
C GLN A 216 -6.43 18.11 -15.36
N THR A 217 -5.22 18.22 -14.79
CA THR A 217 -4.09 18.91 -15.42
C THR A 217 -3.71 18.26 -16.75
N LEU A 218 -3.69 16.93 -16.82
CA LEU A 218 -3.36 16.19 -18.04
C LEU A 218 -4.42 16.35 -19.13
N ARG A 219 -5.70 16.30 -18.79
CA ARG A 219 -6.78 16.55 -19.75
C ARG A 219 -6.67 17.96 -20.34
N ASN A 220 -6.43 18.96 -19.49
CA ASN A 220 -6.22 20.34 -19.94
C ASN A 220 -4.98 20.46 -20.85
N THR A 221 -3.88 19.82 -20.48
CA THR A 221 -2.64 19.81 -21.28
C THR A 221 -2.87 19.13 -22.63
N LYS A 222 -3.57 17.99 -22.64
CA LYS A 222 -3.93 17.26 -23.86
C LYS A 222 -4.77 18.11 -24.80
N ASP A 223 -5.78 18.81 -24.28
CA ASP A 223 -6.64 19.66 -25.10
C ASP A 223 -5.90 20.90 -25.61
N ARG A 224 -4.98 21.47 -24.82
CA ARG A 224 -4.08 22.55 -25.25
C ARG A 224 -3.15 22.11 -26.38
N VAL A 225 -2.52 20.94 -26.25
CA VAL A 225 -1.63 20.35 -27.27
C VAL A 225 -2.40 20.00 -28.56
N LYS A 226 -3.67 19.58 -28.47
CA LYS A 226 -4.52 19.38 -29.66
C LYS A 226 -4.83 20.69 -30.38
N GLN A 227 -5.09 21.77 -29.64
CA GLN A 227 -5.40 23.08 -30.21
C GLN A 227 -4.15 23.74 -30.83
N HIS A 228 -3.00 23.57 -30.20
CA HIS A 228 -1.72 24.14 -30.64
C HIS A 228 -0.69 23.01 -30.80
N PRO A 229 -0.71 22.30 -31.94
CA PRO A 229 0.23 21.22 -32.18
C PRO A 229 1.66 21.78 -32.16
N PRO A 230 2.56 21.19 -31.37
CA PRO A 230 3.92 21.69 -31.20
C PRO A 230 4.67 21.65 -32.54
N GLN A 231 5.39 22.72 -32.85
CA GLN A 231 6.38 22.70 -33.93
C GLN A 231 7.45 21.67 -33.57
N ARG A 232 7.81 20.81 -34.53
CA ARG A 232 8.85 19.79 -34.36
C ARG A 232 10.23 20.46 -34.36
N ASP A 233 10.55 21.16 -33.29
CA ASP A 233 11.94 21.41 -32.93
C ASP A 233 12.54 20.11 -32.40
N GLY A 234 13.82 19.87 -32.61
CA GLY A 234 14.52 18.61 -32.33
C GLY A 234 14.59 18.17 -30.86
N SER A 235 13.65 18.58 -30.01
CA SER A 235 13.54 18.14 -28.61
C SER A 235 13.07 16.69 -28.51
N VAL A 236 13.64 15.96 -27.54
CA VAL A 236 13.25 14.57 -27.26
C VAL A 236 11.82 14.58 -26.71
N PRO A 237 10.87 13.90 -27.35
CA PRO A 237 9.49 13.91 -26.89
C PRO A 237 9.34 13.14 -25.58
N THR A 238 8.57 13.73 -24.68
CA THR A 238 8.17 13.09 -23.43
C THR A 238 6.75 12.56 -23.57
N TYR A 239 6.53 11.31 -23.16
CA TYR A 239 5.24 10.64 -23.26
C TYR A 239 4.61 10.55 -21.89
N PHE A 240 3.35 10.93 -21.81
CA PHE A 240 2.53 10.75 -20.61
C PHE A 240 1.38 9.81 -20.93
N GLN A 241 1.29 8.71 -20.19
CA GLN A 241 0.23 7.71 -20.32
C GLN A 241 -0.53 7.65 -18.99
N TRP A 242 -1.87 7.73 -19.05
CA TRP A 242 -2.68 7.69 -17.84
C TRP A 242 -4.07 7.11 -18.05
N ALA A 243 -4.64 6.60 -16.97
CA ALA A 243 -6.04 6.25 -16.85
C ALA A 243 -6.51 6.65 -15.45
N PHE A 244 -7.74 7.16 -15.34
CA PHE A 244 -8.35 7.47 -14.05
C PHE A 244 -9.84 7.17 -14.13
N LEU A 245 -10.32 6.37 -13.18
CA LEU A 245 -11.70 5.91 -13.07
C LEU A 245 -12.14 6.02 -11.62
N GLU A 246 -13.21 6.75 -11.39
CA GLU A 246 -13.84 6.90 -10.08
C GLU A 246 -15.18 6.17 -10.08
N MET A 247 -15.39 5.29 -9.10
CA MET A 247 -16.63 4.55 -8.91
C MET A 247 -17.57 5.39 -8.04
N THR A 248 -18.59 5.98 -8.66
CA THR A 248 -19.59 6.79 -7.96
C THR A 248 -20.73 5.95 -7.38
N ASP A 249 -20.82 4.66 -7.74
CA ASP A 249 -21.95 3.81 -7.38
C ASP A 249 -21.67 2.96 -6.14
N LYS A 250 -22.25 3.35 -4.99
CA LYS A 250 -22.03 2.70 -3.68
C LYS A 250 -22.40 1.20 -3.66
N LYS A 251 -23.21 0.71 -4.62
CA LYS A 251 -23.58 -0.71 -4.75
C LYS A 251 -22.50 -1.57 -5.43
N ALA A 252 -21.68 -0.99 -6.31
CA ALA A 252 -20.54 -1.68 -6.90
C ALA A 252 -19.37 -1.82 -5.91
N ALA A 253 -19.40 -1.05 -4.81
CA ALA A 253 -18.32 -0.96 -3.85
C ALA A 253 -18.22 -2.11 -2.84
N ILE A 254 -19.22 -3.01 -2.79
CA ILE A 254 -19.32 -4.09 -1.79
C ILE A 254 -18.73 -5.42 -2.32
N GLY A 255 -18.36 -5.49 -3.61
CA GLY A 255 -17.70 -6.66 -4.19
C GLY A 255 -16.21 -6.75 -3.81
N ALA A 256 -15.61 -7.94 -3.83
CA ALA A 256 -14.17 -8.11 -3.63
C ALA A 256 -13.34 -7.62 -4.83
N GLY A 257 -14.02 -7.23 -5.92
CA GLY A 257 -13.47 -6.56 -7.08
C GLY A 257 -13.61 -5.05 -6.92
N GLY A 258 -12.49 -4.39 -6.63
CA GLY A 258 -12.37 -2.95 -6.87
C GLY A 258 -12.46 -2.62 -8.36
N VAL A 259 -11.79 -1.56 -8.81
CA VAL A 259 -11.77 -1.22 -10.23
C VAL A 259 -11.17 -2.37 -11.06
N SER A 260 -11.92 -2.84 -12.06
CA SER A 260 -11.46 -3.90 -12.95
C SER A 260 -10.29 -3.43 -13.81
N TYR A 261 -9.27 -4.28 -13.93
CA TYR A 261 -8.09 -3.99 -14.73
C TYR A 261 -8.42 -3.69 -16.19
N SER A 262 -9.27 -4.51 -16.80
CA SER A 262 -9.66 -4.33 -18.19
C SER A 262 -10.31 -2.96 -18.41
N ARG A 263 -11.25 -2.58 -17.54
CA ARG A 263 -11.90 -1.27 -17.59
C ARG A 263 -10.91 -0.11 -17.47
N LEU A 264 -9.91 -0.22 -16.58
CA LEU A 264 -8.88 0.81 -16.44
C LEU A 264 -7.96 0.87 -17.67
N SER A 265 -7.63 -0.30 -18.24
CA SER A 265 -6.82 -0.40 -19.45
C SER A 265 -7.53 0.13 -20.70
N ASP A 266 -8.85 0.01 -20.78
CA ASP A 266 -9.67 0.53 -21.88
C ASP A 266 -9.73 2.07 -21.86
N LEU A 267 -9.62 2.66 -20.67
CA LEU A 267 -9.60 4.12 -20.45
C LEU A 267 -8.20 4.73 -20.59
N MET A 268 -7.22 3.96 -21.05
CA MET A 268 -5.85 4.41 -21.15
C MET A 268 -5.69 5.48 -22.23
N GLU A 269 -5.23 6.66 -21.83
CA GLU A 269 -4.92 7.77 -22.71
C GLU A 269 -3.41 8.02 -22.77
N GLU A 270 -2.93 8.57 -23.88
CA GLU A 270 -1.55 8.99 -24.07
C GLU A 270 -1.50 10.40 -24.67
N VAL A 271 -0.57 11.21 -24.19
CA VAL A 271 -0.25 12.54 -24.73
C VAL A 271 1.27 12.67 -24.90
N GLN A 272 1.68 13.29 -26.00
CA GLN A 272 3.07 13.59 -26.29
C GLN A 272 3.33 15.08 -26.03
N ILE A 273 4.31 15.36 -25.18
CA ILE A 273 4.64 16.72 -24.72
C ILE A 273 6.07 17.04 -25.17
N PHE A 274 6.24 18.26 -25.70
CA PHE A 274 7.51 18.73 -26.26
C PHE A 274 8.05 19.99 -25.57
N SER A 275 7.15 20.83 -25.03
CA SER A 275 7.52 22.06 -24.33
C SER A 275 7.98 21.75 -22.91
N MET A 276 9.11 22.32 -22.49
CA MET A 276 9.59 22.16 -21.12
C MET A 276 8.63 22.78 -20.09
N ALA A 277 7.88 23.83 -20.46
CA ALA A 277 6.87 24.43 -19.60
C ALA A 277 5.71 23.45 -19.33
N ASP A 278 5.21 22.78 -20.38
CA ASP A 278 4.17 21.76 -20.26
C ASP A 278 4.67 20.52 -19.49
N ILE A 279 5.93 20.13 -19.71
CA ILE A 279 6.58 19.04 -18.97
C ILE A 279 6.67 19.41 -17.48
N ALA A 280 7.12 20.62 -17.15
CA ALA A 280 7.23 21.09 -15.77
C ALA A 280 5.87 21.16 -15.08
N GLU A 281 4.83 21.66 -15.75
CA GLU A 281 3.45 21.69 -15.23
C GLU A 281 2.98 20.29 -14.81
N VAL A 282 3.13 19.31 -15.72
CA VAL A 282 2.73 17.93 -15.47
C VAL A 282 3.63 17.25 -14.42
N MET A 283 4.94 17.50 -14.43
CA MET A 283 5.89 16.93 -13.46
C MET A 283 5.61 17.43 -12.04
N VAL A 284 5.34 18.72 -11.86
CA VAL A 284 5.00 19.26 -10.54
C VAL A 284 3.70 18.65 -10.02
N ALA A 285 2.68 18.51 -10.87
CA ALA A 285 1.45 17.81 -10.49
C ALA A 285 1.73 16.33 -10.12
N LEU A 286 2.61 15.66 -10.87
CA LEU A 286 3.06 14.29 -10.61
C LEU A 286 3.79 14.14 -9.25
N PHE A 287 4.46 15.19 -8.76
CA PHE A 287 5.17 15.14 -7.48
C PHE A 287 4.22 15.23 -6.29
N VAL A 288 3.10 15.94 -6.43
CA VAL A 288 2.04 16.01 -5.41
C VAL A 288 1.41 14.64 -5.15
N THR A 289 1.55 13.71 -6.10
CA THR A 289 1.01 12.35 -6.01
C THR A 289 2.05 11.33 -5.50
N SER A 290 3.23 11.78 -5.04
CA SER A 290 4.26 10.89 -4.46
C SER A 290 3.82 10.23 -3.15
N PRO A 291 4.03 8.91 -2.94
CA PRO A 291 3.68 8.26 -1.67
C PRO A 291 4.32 8.90 -0.44
N ILE A 292 5.55 9.44 -0.58
CA ILE A 292 6.25 10.11 0.52
C ILE A 292 5.51 11.39 0.90
N LEU A 293 5.26 12.26 -0.09
CA LEU A 293 4.53 13.51 0.15
C LEU A 293 3.13 13.24 0.68
N ILE A 294 2.41 12.27 0.10
CA ILE A 294 1.04 11.93 0.54
C ILE A 294 1.05 11.40 1.97
N SER A 295 2.02 10.56 2.33
CA SER A 295 2.18 10.06 3.71
C SER A 295 2.46 11.20 4.68
N ASP A 296 3.44 12.06 4.37
CA ASP A 296 3.79 13.22 5.21
C ASP A 296 2.62 14.19 5.32
N PHE A 297 1.89 14.43 4.23
CA PHE A 297 0.73 15.32 4.19
C PHE A 297 -0.47 14.72 4.95
N THR A 298 -0.63 13.41 4.90
CA THR A 298 -1.66 12.68 5.68
C THR A 298 -1.35 12.76 7.17
N ASN A 299 -0.09 12.56 7.57
CA ASN A 299 0.36 12.75 8.95
C ASN A 299 0.15 14.18 9.43
N PHE A 300 0.49 15.16 8.58
CA PHE A 300 0.22 16.57 8.85
C PHE A 300 -1.28 16.84 9.08
N ARG A 301 -2.15 16.33 8.22
CA ARG A 301 -3.61 16.46 8.38
C ARG A 301 -4.10 15.83 9.67
N SER A 302 -3.66 14.61 9.98
CA SER A 302 -4.04 13.90 11.21
C SER A 302 -3.59 14.68 12.45
N MET A 303 -2.37 15.21 12.45
CA MET A 303 -1.84 16.03 13.54
C MET A 303 -2.67 17.30 13.76
N ILE A 304 -3.12 17.98 12.70
CA ILE A 304 -4.02 19.14 12.83
C ILE A 304 -5.41 18.73 13.32
N ALA A 305 -5.94 17.60 12.86
CA ALA A 305 -7.25 17.12 13.31
C ALA A 305 -7.27 16.75 14.81
N LEU A 306 -6.18 16.17 15.32
CA LEU A 306 -6.04 15.81 16.74
C LEU A 306 -5.71 17.02 17.63
N SER A 307 -5.07 18.04 17.06
CA SER A 307 -4.70 19.27 17.78
C SER A 307 -5.83 20.32 17.87
N GLY A 308 -6.92 20.16 17.13
CA GLY A 308 -8.05 21.09 17.11
C GLY A 308 -8.84 21.06 18.42
N GLY A 309 -9.53 22.17 18.73
CA GLY A 309 -10.51 22.18 19.82
C GLY A 309 -11.71 21.27 19.51
N VAL A 310 -12.55 20.98 20.51
CA VAL A 310 -13.76 20.15 20.34
C VAL A 310 -14.73 20.75 19.29
N GLU A 311 -14.65 22.05 19.05
CA GLU A 311 -15.44 22.79 18.05
C GLU A 311 -14.80 22.78 16.64
N ASP A 312 -13.51 22.45 16.53
CA ASP A 312 -12.73 22.45 15.29
C ASP A 312 -12.83 21.10 14.57
N VAL A 313 -13.99 20.84 13.96
CA VAL A 313 -14.21 19.58 13.23
C VAL A 313 -13.38 19.55 11.96
N VAL A 314 -12.29 18.78 11.97
CA VAL A 314 -11.51 18.42 10.77
C VAL A 314 -11.86 16.98 10.39
N THR A 315 -12.65 16.81 9.34
CA THR A 315 -13.05 15.49 8.84
C THR A 315 -12.42 15.21 7.49
N SER A 316 -11.94 14.00 7.26
CA SER A 316 -11.50 13.56 5.94
C SER A 316 -12.70 13.49 4.97
N TYR A 317 -12.47 13.77 3.69
CA TYR A 317 -13.48 13.54 2.66
C TYR A 317 -13.89 12.05 2.58
N GLU A 318 -15.15 11.81 2.16
CA GLU A 318 -15.73 10.46 2.08
C GLU A 318 -14.96 9.53 1.12
N GLU A 319 -14.95 8.26 1.53
CA GLU A 319 -14.60 7.02 0.83
C GLU A 319 -14.97 6.94 -0.65
N GLY A 320 -14.11 7.35 -1.59
CA GLY A 320 -14.25 7.02 -3.01
C GLY A 320 -13.48 5.76 -3.39
N GLN A 321 -14.10 4.84 -4.12
CA GLN A 321 -13.35 3.79 -4.81
C GLN A 321 -12.85 4.33 -6.14
N PHE A 322 -11.55 4.18 -6.40
CA PHE A 322 -10.95 4.66 -7.64
C PHE A 322 -9.90 3.68 -8.18
N GLY A 323 -9.62 3.82 -9.47
CA GLY A 323 -8.54 3.15 -10.19
C GLY A 323 -7.83 4.19 -11.03
N ALA A 324 -6.51 4.12 -11.01
CA ALA A 324 -5.61 5.11 -11.55
C ALA A 324 -4.30 4.45 -12.01
N PHE A 325 -3.84 4.83 -13.19
CA PHE A 325 -2.55 4.48 -13.72
C PHE A 325 -1.93 5.74 -14.27
N LEU A 326 -0.67 6.04 -13.91
CA LEU A 326 0.05 7.18 -14.48
C LEU A 326 1.49 6.78 -14.77
N ARG A 327 1.99 7.24 -15.91
CA ARG A 327 3.35 6.97 -16.36
C ARG A 327 3.86 8.15 -17.17
N LEU A 328 4.99 8.70 -16.72
CA LEU A 328 5.81 9.66 -17.46
C LEU A 328 7.07 8.94 -17.96
N TYR A 329 7.36 8.97 -19.25
CA TYR A 329 8.54 8.30 -19.79
C TYR A 329 9.08 8.91 -21.08
N THR A 330 10.35 8.64 -21.37
CA THR A 330 10.96 8.87 -22.69
C THR A 330 11.23 7.53 -23.37
N ARG A 331 11.23 7.51 -24.71
CA ARG A 331 11.51 6.28 -25.48
C ARG A 331 12.93 5.75 -25.24
N GLU A 332 13.90 6.65 -25.09
CA GLU A 332 15.28 6.30 -24.79
C GLU A 332 15.42 5.57 -23.47
N PHE A 333 14.73 6.05 -22.43
CA PHE A 333 14.71 5.39 -21.12
C PHE A 333 14.10 3.99 -21.20
N GLU A 334 12.99 3.83 -21.92
CA GLU A 334 12.34 2.53 -22.07
C GLU A 334 13.22 1.53 -22.83
N GLN A 335 13.91 1.96 -23.89
CA GLN A 335 14.86 1.13 -24.61
C GLN A 335 16.05 0.71 -23.73
N GLY A 336 16.59 1.66 -22.95
CA GLY A 336 17.64 1.38 -21.97
C GLY A 336 17.22 0.39 -20.88
N ALA A 337 15.97 0.45 -20.42
CA ALA A 337 15.42 -0.51 -19.47
C ALA A 337 15.28 -1.91 -20.09
N LYS A 338 14.77 -2.01 -21.34
CA LYS A 338 14.67 -3.28 -22.07
C LYS A 338 16.02 -3.98 -22.22
N GLN A 339 17.09 -3.22 -22.51
CA GLN A 339 18.46 -3.75 -22.62
C GLN A 339 19.02 -4.28 -21.30
N ARG A 340 18.53 -3.79 -20.16
CA ARG A 340 19.01 -4.16 -18.82
C ARG A 340 18.29 -5.37 -18.21
N GLU A 341 17.42 -6.04 -18.98
CA GLU A 341 16.53 -7.13 -18.50
C GLU A 341 15.71 -6.71 -17.24
N THR A 342 15.36 -5.43 -17.11
CA THR A 342 14.59 -4.91 -15.98
C THR A 342 13.10 -4.96 -16.28
N LEU A 343 12.31 -5.69 -15.47
CA LEU A 343 10.85 -5.65 -15.58
C LEU A 343 10.34 -4.34 -14.96
N LEU A 344 9.99 -3.38 -15.81
CA LEU A 344 9.37 -2.12 -15.40
C LEU A 344 7.99 -2.36 -14.82
N LEU A 345 7.59 -1.52 -13.88
CA LEU A 345 6.25 -1.53 -13.27
C LEU A 345 5.15 -1.35 -14.32
N SER A 346 5.38 -0.49 -15.32
CA SER A 346 4.45 -0.31 -16.45
C SER A 346 4.25 -1.59 -17.27
N THR A 347 5.33 -2.36 -17.47
CA THR A 347 5.26 -3.64 -18.17
C THR A 347 4.55 -4.67 -17.31
N ALA A 348 4.86 -4.73 -16.02
CA ALA A 348 4.17 -5.61 -15.07
C ALA A 348 2.66 -5.30 -15.00
N PHE A 349 2.29 -4.01 -15.05
CA PHE A 349 0.91 -3.57 -15.16
C PHE A 349 0.28 -4.08 -16.45
N SER A 350 0.84 -3.77 -17.63
CA SER A 350 0.32 -4.22 -18.93
C SER A 350 0.13 -5.75 -19.02
N GLN A 351 1.01 -6.50 -18.35
CA GLN A 351 0.95 -7.95 -18.26
C GLN A 351 -0.01 -8.45 -17.15
N GLN A 352 -0.74 -7.55 -16.51
CA GLN A 352 -1.67 -7.81 -15.40
C GLN A 352 -1.04 -8.63 -14.26
N ARG A 353 0.26 -8.46 -14.00
CA ARG A 353 1.00 -9.31 -13.04
C ARG A 353 0.53 -9.15 -11.60
N PHE A 354 -0.11 -8.03 -11.30
CA PHE A 354 -0.71 -7.81 -10.00
C PHE A 354 -2.16 -8.30 -9.97
N SER A 355 -2.86 -8.52 -11.09
CA SER A 355 -4.30 -8.89 -11.13
C SER A 355 -4.63 -10.17 -10.35
N ARG A 356 -5.64 -10.12 -9.46
CA ARG A 356 -6.07 -11.20 -8.54
C ARG A 356 -6.57 -12.34 -9.39
N CYS A 357 -7.43 -12.01 -10.36
CA CYS A 357 -7.93 -12.95 -11.35
C CYS A 357 -6.77 -13.62 -12.10
N LYS A 358 -5.77 -12.86 -12.55
CA LYS A 358 -4.63 -13.43 -13.28
C LYS A 358 -3.72 -14.29 -12.41
N LEU A 359 -3.40 -13.86 -11.20
CA LEU A 359 -2.61 -14.63 -10.25
C LEU A 359 -3.29 -15.96 -9.90
N LEU A 360 -4.61 -15.96 -9.76
CA LEU A 360 -5.40 -17.16 -9.48
C LEU A 360 -5.55 -18.09 -10.70
N THR A 361 -5.63 -17.54 -11.92
CA THR A 361 -5.78 -18.33 -13.15
C THR A 361 -4.46 -18.90 -13.67
N ASP A 362 -3.36 -18.15 -13.57
CA ASP A 362 -2.05 -18.59 -14.03
C ASP A 362 -1.37 -19.53 -13.01
N GLY A 363 -1.67 -19.36 -11.72
CA GLY A 363 -1.09 -20.15 -10.63
C GLY A 363 -1.35 -21.67 -10.72
N ASN A 364 -0.51 -22.46 -10.07
CA ASN A 364 -0.66 -23.93 -9.99
C ASN A 364 -1.74 -24.41 -8.97
N GLY A 365 -2.49 -23.48 -8.37
CA GLY A 365 -3.56 -23.77 -7.42
C GLY A 365 -4.76 -24.52 -8.01
N ARG A 366 -5.76 -24.81 -7.18
CA ARG A 366 -7.00 -25.49 -7.61
C ARG A 366 -7.70 -24.73 -8.75
N TRP A 367 -7.59 -23.41 -8.75
CA TRP A 367 -8.18 -22.49 -9.72
C TRP A 367 -7.49 -22.55 -11.09
N GLY A 368 -6.16 -22.42 -11.14
CA GLY A 368 -5.43 -22.55 -12.41
C GLY A 368 -5.48 -23.96 -13.00
N ARG A 369 -5.54 -25.02 -12.16
CA ARG A 369 -5.78 -26.40 -12.64
C ARG A 369 -7.17 -26.56 -13.28
N ALA A 370 -8.22 -26.05 -12.63
CA ALA A 370 -9.58 -26.09 -13.17
C ALA A 370 -9.68 -25.29 -14.49
N ASN A 371 -9.02 -24.13 -14.57
CA ASN A 371 -8.98 -23.33 -15.79
C ASN A 371 -8.23 -24.03 -16.94
N ARG A 372 -7.06 -24.64 -16.67
CA ARG A 372 -6.32 -25.43 -17.66
C ARG A 372 -7.11 -26.65 -18.15
N GLN A 373 -7.92 -27.27 -17.29
CA GLN A 373 -8.81 -28.37 -17.69
C GLN A 373 -9.96 -27.89 -18.58
N LEU A 374 -10.58 -26.75 -18.27
CA LEU A 374 -11.62 -26.13 -19.11
C LEU A 374 -11.10 -25.70 -20.49
N GLN A 375 -9.90 -25.12 -20.55
CA GLN A 375 -9.24 -24.74 -21.81
C GLN A 375 -8.83 -25.95 -22.65
N ARG A 376 -8.45 -27.07 -22.04
CA ARG A 376 -8.17 -28.32 -22.77
C ARG A 376 -9.44 -28.97 -23.32
N ALA A 377 -10.55 -28.89 -22.60
CA ALA A 377 -11.84 -29.45 -23.03
C ALA A 377 -12.49 -28.68 -24.20
N SER A 378 -12.08 -27.43 -24.46
CA SER A 378 -12.60 -26.57 -25.53
C SER A 378 -11.89 -26.76 -26.89
N THR A 379 -11.15 -27.85 -27.07
CA THR A 379 -10.50 -28.23 -28.35
C THR A 379 -11.45 -28.93 -29.34
N LEU A 380 -12.64 -28.37 -29.56
CA LEU A 380 -13.46 -28.61 -30.76
C LEU A 380 -13.42 -27.34 -31.64
N PRO A 381 -13.28 -27.46 -32.97
CA PRO A 381 -12.73 -26.38 -33.78
C PRO A 381 -13.73 -25.25 -34.08
N GLN A 382 -13.16 -24.04 -34.07
CA GLN A 382 -13.64 -22.77 -34.64
C GLN A 382 -14.79 -22.05 -33.94
N ILE A 383 -14.45 -21.28 -32.90
CA ILE A 383 -14.80 -19.85 -32.83
C ILE A 383 -13.55 -19.11 -32.34
N GLN A 384 -13.17 -18.03 -33.02
CA GLN A 384 -12.09 -17.12 -32.62
C GLN A 384 -12.29 -16.69 -31.15
N PRO A 385 -11.23 -16.58 -30.32
CA PRO A 385 -11.37 -16.19 -28.93
C PRO A 385 -11.60 -14.68 -28.83
N THR A 386 -12.83 -14.23 -29.09
CA THR A 386 -13.30 -12.89 -28.73
C THR A 386 -13.67 -12.78 -27.24
N SER A 387 -13.51 -13.84 -26.44
CA SER A 387 -14.08 -13.95 -25.10
C SER A 387 -13.04 -14.24 -23.98
N GLN A 388 -11.88 -13.56 -23.96
CA GLN A 388 -11.04 -13.55 -22.75
C GLN A 388 -11.78 -12.93 -21.54
N HIS A 389 -12.69 -11.98 -21.80
CA HIS A 389 -13.51 -11.31 -20.78
C HIS A 389 -14.37 -12.25 -19.92
N ASN A 390 -15.00 -13.27 -20.53
CA ASN A 390 -15.93 -14.15 -19.82
C ASN A 390 -15.23 -15.03 -18.76
N GLY A 391 -13.93 -15.28 -18.91
CA GLY A 391 -13.15 -16.09 -17.96
C GLY A 391 -12.76 -15.33 -16.70
N GLU A 392 -12.40 -14.05 -16.84
CA GLU A 392 -12.03 -13.19 -15.70
C GLU A 392 -13.24 -12.82 -14.84
N GLU A 393 -14.39 -12.54 -15.46
CA GLU A 393 -15.63 -12.23 -14.74
C GLU A 393 -16.11 -13.41 -13.89
N LEU A 394 -16.04 -14.64 -14.42
CA LEU A 394 -16.38 -15.85 -13.68
C LEU A 394 -15.44 -16.10 -12.48
N VAL A 395 -14.15 -15.79 -12.66
CA VAL A 395 -13.16 -15.90 -11.57
C VAL A 395 -13.42 -14.84 -10.51
N GLN A 396 -13.77 -13.61 -10.92
CA GLN A 396 -14.14 -12.53 -10.02
C GLN A 396 -15.40 -12.87 -9.21
N GLU A 397 -16.46 -13.37 -9.84
CA GLU A 397 -17.69 -13.76 -9.15
C GLU A 397 -17.44 -14.86 -8.10
N LYS A 398 -16.62 -15.86 -8.45
CA LYS A 398 -16.21 -16.90 -7.49
C LYS A 398 -15.37 -16.32 -6.36
N LEU A 399 -14.51 -15.35 -6.64
CA LEU A 399 -13.68 -14.71 -5.63
C LEU A 399 -14.54 -13.89 -4.67
N ASP A 400 -15.50 -13.12 -5.19
CA ASP A 400 -16.48 -12.37 -4.40
C ASP A 400 -17.27 -13.31 -3.48
N TYR A 401 -17.74 -14.45 -4.00
CA TYR A 401 -18.38 -15.48 -3.18
C TYR A 401 -17.46 -15.99 -2.07
N CYS A 402 -16.19 -16.27 -2.37
CA CYS A 402 -15.23 -16.74 -1.38
C CYS A 402 -14.97 -15.69 -0.29
N VAL A 403 -14.84 -14.41 -0.67
CA VAL A 403 -14.62 -13.31 0.28
C VAL A 403 -15.80 -13.15 1.22
N ILE A 404 -17.03 -13.20 0.71
CA ILE A 404 -18.25 -13.16 1.55
C ILE A 404 -18.32 -14.35 2.52
N GLN A 405 -17.80 -15.53 2.13
CA GLN A 405 -17.71 -16.67 3.03
C GLN A 405 -16.63 -16.49 4.09
N MET A 406 -15.48 -15.91 3.72
CA MET A 406 -14.36 -15.64 4.62
C MET A 406 -14.67 -14.54 5.64
N GLU A 407 -15.45 -13.53 5.27
CA GLU A 407 -15.86 -12.44 6.18
C GLU A 407 -16.71 -12.94 7.36
N LYS A 408 -17.37 -14.10 7.21
CA LYS A 408 -18.17 -14.72 8.27
C LYS A 408 -17.33 -15.48 9.30
N TRP A 409 -16.01 -15.58 9.09
CA TRP A 409 -15.13 -16.31 9.99
C TRP A 409 -14.90 -15.51 11.26
N VAL A 410 -14.88 -16.21 12.38
CA VAL A 410 -14.51 -15.62 13.67
C VAL A 410 -13.10 -16.09 13.99
N VAL A 411 -12.17 -15.14 14.05
CA VAL A 411 -10.75 -15.39 14.31
C VAL A 411 -10.49 -15.20 15.80
N ASP A 412 -10.06 -16.28 16.46
CA ASP A 412 -9.58 -16.29 17.84
C ASP A 412 -8.03 -16.31 17.84
N GLU A 413 -7.38 -16.16 18.99
CA GLU A 413 -5.91 -16.17 19.11
C GLU A 413 -5.24 -17.42 18.54
N THR A 414 -5.86 -18.60 18.72
CA THR A 414 -5.27 -19.89 18.34
C THR A 414 -6.08 -20.67 17.32
N SER A 415 -7.26 -20.17 16.91
CA SER A 415 -8.16 -20.92 16.03
C SER A 415 -9.06 -20.03 15.18
N VAL A 416 -9.49 -20.55 14.04
CA VAL A 416 -10.48 -19.90 13.16
C VAL A 416 -11.77 -20.70 13.20
N THR A 417 -12.86 -20.04 13.58
CA THR A 417 -14.18 -20.68 13.70
C THR A 417 -15.02 -20.44 12.44
N VAL A 418 -15.49 -21.52 11.83
CA VAL A 418 -16.31 -21.51 10.61
C VAL A 418 -17.70 -22.11 10.88
N SER A 419 -18.73 -21.53 10.29
CA SER A 419 -20.11 -22.05 10.37
C SER A 419 -20.34 -23.19 9.36
N CYS A 420 -20.72 -24.38 9.84
CA CYS A 420 -20.95 -25.58 9.02
C CYS A 420 -22.42 -26.03 9.06
N LYS A 421 -23.35 -25.08 8.86
CA LYS A 421 -24.80 -25.30 9.05
C LYS A 421 -25.35 -26.42 8.17
N THR A 422 -25.00 -26.42 6.88
CA THR A 422 -25.52 -27.38 5.88
C THR A 422 -25.09 -28.81 6.21
N TYR A 423 -23.83 -29.01 6.56
CA TYR A 423 -23.29 -30.31 6.93
C TYR A 423 -23.97 -30.87 8.19
N VAL A 424 -24.01 -30.09 9.27
CA VAL A 424 -24.64 -30.54 10.53
C VAL A 424 -26.12 -30.81 10.33
N TRP A 425 -26.85 -29.95 9.61
CA TRP A 425 -28.25 -30.20 9.28
C TRP A 425 -28.47 -31.47 8.46
N SER A 426 -27.63 -31.73 7.45
CA SER A 426 -27.73 -32.95 6.64
C SER A 426 -27.51 -34.21 7.46
N LEU A 427 -26.53 -34.18 8.37
CA LEU A 427 -26.23 -35.29 9.28
C LEU A 427 -27.37 -35.51 10.30
N MET A 428 -27.90 -34.41 10.87
CA MET A 428 -29.06 -34.46 11.76
C MET A 428 -30.31 -34.97 11.05
N ALA A 429 -30.50 -34.63 9.77
CA ALA A 429 -31.63 -35.13 8.98
C ALA A 429 -31.50 -36.63 8.69
N ILE A 430 -30.31 -37.10 8.26
CA ILE A 430 -30.05 -38.53 8.02
C ILE A 430 -30.29 -39.35 9.30
N THR A 431 -29.79 -38.86 10.43
CA THR A 431 -29.92 -39.54 11.71
C THR A 431 -31.36 -39.50 12.23
N ALA A 432 -32.09 -38.39 12.03
CA ALA A 432 -33.52 -38.32 12.32
C ALA A 432 -34.33 -39.31 11.47
N VAL A 433 -34.00 -39.47 10.18
CA VAL A 433 -34.63 -40.47 9.29
C VAL A 433 -34.32 -41.90 9.76
N LEU A 434 -33.09 -42.19 10.20
CA LEU A 434 -32.73 -43.51 10.72
C LEU A 434 -33.45 -43.84 12.03
N VAL A 435 -33.48 -42.88 12.97
CA VAL A 435 -34.15 -43.05 14.27
C VAL A 435 -35.67 -43.15 14.10
N GLY A 436 -36.25 -42.26 13.30
CA GLY A 436 -37.68 -42.23 12.99
C GLY A 436 -38.12 -43.45 12.16
N GLY A 437 -37.30 -43.87 11.19
CA GLY A 437 -37.52 -45.08 10.39
C GLY A 437 -37.43 -46.35 11.22
N GLY A 438 -36.47 -46.42 12.16
CA GLY A 438 -36.38 -47.51 13.13
C GLY A 438 -37.60 -47.62 14.03
N LEU A 439 -38.08 -46.48 14.54
CA LEU A 439 -39.31 -46.42 15.36
C LEU A 439 -40.56 -46.81 14.55
N ALA A 440 -40.68 -46.30 13.31
CA ALA A 440 -41.78 -46.62 12.42
C ALA A 440 -41.80 -48.11 12.07
N MET A 441 -40.64 -48.73 11.81
CA MET A 441 -40.55 -50.18 11.60
C MET A 441 -40.94 -50.97 12.87
N GLY A 442 -40.46 -50.55 14.05
CA GLY A 442 -40.83 -51.19 15.31
C GLY A 442 -42.35 -51.17 15.59
N LEU A 443 -43.02 -50.06 15.29
CA LEU A 443 -44.45 -49.88 15.53
C LEU A 443 -45.35 -50.46 14.41
N ALA A 444 -44.92 -50.39 13.15
CA ALA A 444 -45.75 -50.80 12.01
C ALA A 444 -45.62 -52.30 11.66
N VAL A 445 -44.46 -52.91 11.91
CA VAL A 445 -44.20 -54.32 11.55
C VAL A 445 -44.75 -55.27 12.61
N GLY A 446 -44.71 -54.92 13.90
CA GLY A 446 -45.25 -55.75 14.98
C GLY A 446 -44.75 -57.21 14.92
N GLN A 447 -45.58 -58.19 15.29
CA GLN A 447 -45.21 -59.62 15.24
C GLN A 447 -45.28 -60.25 13.83
N ARG A 448 -45.28 -59.47 12.74
CA ARG A 448 -45.48 -60.02 11.38
C ARG A 448 -44.29 -60.78 10.81
N ILE A 449 -43.12 -60.74 11.47
CA ILE A 449 -41.92 -61.46 11.05
C ILE A 449 -41.61 -62.51 12.14
N ASP A 450 -41.81 -63.78 11.81
CA ASP A 450 -41.51 -64.88 12.73
C ASP A 450 -40.01 -64.94 13.05
N GLY A 451 -39.68 -64.86 14.33
CA GLY A 451 -38.30 -65.02 14.84
C GLY A 451 -37.47 -63.74 14.95
N VAL A 452 -38.03 -62.55 14.65
CA VAL A 452 -37.31 -61.27 14.80
C VAL A 452 -38.11 -60.32 15.68
N ASP A 453 -37.49 -59.83 16.76
CA ASP A 453 -38.07 -58.79 17.60
C ASP A 453 -37.91 -57.41 16.91
N PRO A 454 -39.00 -56.73 16.51
CA PRO A 454 -38.95 -55.42 15.85
C PRO A 454 -38.26 -54.35 16.70
N PHE A 455 -38.31 -54.47 18.02
CA PHE A 455 -37.66 -53.52 18.93
C PHE A 455 -36.13 -53.68 18.96
N ASN A 456 -35.61 -54.89 18.72
CA ASN A 456 -34.17 -55.09 18.53
C ASN A 456 -33.70 -54.42 17.24
N LEU A 457 -34.49 -54.48 16.16
CA LEU A 457 -34.17 -53.82 14.89
C LEU A 457 -34.14 -52.30 15.04
N ALA A 458 -35.08 -51.72 15.80
CA ALA A 458 -35.06 -50.30 16.17
C ALA A 458 -33.78 -49.94 16.95
N THR A 459 -33.38 -50.77 17.93
CA THR A 459 -32.15 -50.56 18.71
C THR A 459 -30.90 -50.57 17.83
N TYR A 460 -30.80 -51.49 16.85
CA TYR A 460 -29.69 -51.50 15.89
C TYR A 460 -29.66 -50.24 15.00
N THR A 461 -30.82 -49.75 14.54
CA THR A 461 -30.88 -48.51 13.76
C THR A 461 -30.46 -47.27 14.56
N TRP A 462 -30.79 -47.24 15.85
CA TRP A 462 -30.38 -46.15 16.75
C TRP A 462 -28.88 -46.22 17.05
N ALA A 463 -28.35 -47.42 17.29
CA ALA A 463 -26.91 -47.64 17.45
C ALA A 463 -26.14 -47.22 16.18
N LEU A 464 -26.65 -47.55 14.99
CA LEU A 464 -26.09 -47.12 13.72
C LEU A 464 -26.13 -45.60 13.56
N ALA A 465 -27.24 -44.95 13.92
CA ALA A 465 -27.34 -43.49 13.87
C ALA A 465 -26.35 -42.81 14.82
N ALA A 466 -26.20 -43.31 16.05
CA ALA A 466 -25.21 -42.82 17.01
C ALA A 466 -23.77 -43.01 16.49
N PHE A 467 -23.48 -44.17 15.90
CA PHE A 467 -22.18 -44.46 15.30
C PHE A 467 -21.85 -43.51 14.14
N ILE A 468 -22.83 -43.27 13.24
CA ILE A 468 -22.70 -42.31 12.15
C ILE A 468 -22.36 -40.91 12.69
N ILE A 469 -23.07 -40.42 13.71
CA ILE A 469 -22.76 -39.10 14.30
C ILE A 469 -21.32 -39.03 14.82
N VAL A 470 -20.85 -40.06 15.52
CA VAL A 470 -19.50 -40.08 16.09
C VAL A 470 -18.43 -40.12 15.00
N VAL A 471 -18.60 -40.97 13.98
CA VAL A 471 -17.66 -41.06 12.85
C VAL A 471 -17.60 -39.74 12.09
N PHE A 472 -18.74 -39.21 11.67
CA PHE A 472 -18.79 -37.97 10.88
C PHE A 472 -18.35 -36.73 11.67
N LYS A 473 -18.46 -36.75 13.01
CA LYS A 473 -17.86 -35.74 13.90
C LYS A 473 -16.33 -35.83 13.91
N SER A 474 -15.75 -37.02 13.84
CA SER A 474 -14.30 -37.23 13.93
C SER A 474 -13.52 -37.03 12.61
N MET A 475 -14.21 -36.87 11.48
CA MET A 475 -13.56 -36.87 10.17
C MET A 475 -12.84 -35.57 9.77
N TRP A 476 -13.22 -34.42 10.33
CA TRP A 476 -12.84 -33.10 9.78
C TRP A 476 -11.85 -32.32 10.64
N VAL A 477 -11.91 -32.47 11.96
CA VAL A 477 -11.05 -31.76 12.92
C VAL A 477 -10.66 -32.72 14.02
N GLU A 478 -9.39 -32.68 14.44
CA GLU A 478 -8.83 -33.59 15.44
C GLU A 478 -9.58 -33.52 16.79
N SER A 479 -10.07 -32.34 17.17
CA SER A 479 -10.80 -32.10 18.42
C SER A 479 -12.06 -31.26 18.26
N TRP A 480 -13.13 -31.79 17.67
CA TRP A 480 -14.42 -31.08 17.61
C TRP A 480 -15.19 -31.23 18.93
N THR A 481 -15.49 -30.14 19.65
CA THR A 481 -16.32 -30.19 20.87
C THR A 481 -17.80 -30.46 20.57
N TRP A 482 -18.54 -31.06 21.50
CA TRP A 482 -19.99 -31.26 21.32
C TRP A 482 -20.79 -29.95 21.35
N SER A 483 -20.35 -28.98 22.15
CA SER A 483 -20.97 -27.65 22.19
C SER A 483 -20.88 -26.95 20.84
N ASP A 484 -19.72 -27.03 20.17
CA ASP A 484 -19.52 -26.37 18.88
C ASP A 484 -20.26 -27.12 17.77
N PHE A 485 -20.28 -28.46 17.81
CA PHE A 485 -21.06 -29.28 16.88
C PHE A 485 -22.56 -28.94 16.92
N LEU A 486 -23.15 -28.87 18.12
CA LEU A 486 -24.56 -28.50 18.29
C LEU A 486 -24.84 -27.04 17.88
N ARG A 487 -23.86 -26.15 18.08
CA ARG A 487 -23.93 -24.75 17.61
C ARG A 487 -23.62 -24.60 16.12
N GLN A 488 -23.38 -25.70 15.41
CA GLN A 488 -23.10 -25.72 13.96
C GLN A 488 -21.82 -24.96 13.58
N ARG A 489 -20.82 -24.99 14.47
CA ARG A 489 -19.53 -24.31 14.30
C ARG A 489 -18.39 -25.32 14.38
N VAL A 490 -17.37 -25.11 13.56
CA VAL A 490 -16.13 -25.89 13.56
C VAL A 490 -14.99 -24.94 13.89
N ARG A 491 -14.22 -25.25 14.94
CA ARG A 491 -12.97 -24.55 15.25
C ARG A 491 -11.82 -25.26 14.56
N CYS A 492 -11.15 -24.58 13.65
CA CYS A 492 -9.99 -25.09 12.93
C CYS A 492 -8.72 -24.54 13.59
N ARG A 493 -7.73 -25.41 13.83
CA ARG A 493 -6.44 -25.04 14.45
C ARG A 493 -5.28 -25.03 13.45
N SER A 494 -5.51 -25.50 12.22
CA SER A 494 -4.53 -25.46 11.13
C SER A 494 -5.14 -24.99 9.81
N VAL A 495 -4.28 -24.60 8.87
CA VAL A 495 -4.70 -24.23 7.52
C VAL A 495 -5.28 -25.43 6.77
N SER A 496 -4.73 -26.64 6.94
CA SER A 496 -5.31 -27.85 6.36
C SER A 496 -6.71 -28.15 6.86
N GLU A 497 -6.96 -28.01 8.17
CA GLU A 497 -8.29 -28.20 8.75
C GLU A 497 -9.27 -27.16 8.23
N LEU A 498 -8.84 -25.90 8.15
CA LEU A 498 -9.66 -24.81 7.62
C LEU A 498 -10.00 -25.01 6.14
N ALA A 499 -9.04 -25.49 5.34
CA ALA A 499 -9.24 -25.85 3.94
C ALA A 499 -10.22 -27.02 3.78
N ALA A 500 -10.11 -28.05 4.62
CA ALA A 500 -11.06 -29.16 4.64
C ALA A 500 -12.47 -28.67 5.03
N ALA A 501 -12.58 -27.87 6.10
CA ALA A 501 -13.82 -27.33 6.64
C ALA A 501 -14.60 -26.44 5.66
N THR A 502 -13.88 -25.62 4.89
CA THR A 502 -14.48 -24.64 4.00
C THR A 502 -14.53 -25.10 2.54
N ASN A 503 -13.80 -26.16 2.19
CA ASN A 503 -13.54 -26.60 0.82
C ASN A 503 -12.92 -25.50 -0.06
N LEU A 504 -12.22 -24.54 0.56
CA LEU A 504 -11.50 -23.46 -0.13
C LEU A 504 -10.05 -23.88 -0.43
N ASP A 505 -9.43 -23.20 -1.39
CA ASP A 505 -8.01 -23.42 -1.71
C ASP A 505 -7.15 -22.88 -0.56
N TYR A 506 -6.25 -23.70 -0.03
CA TYR A 506 -5.37 -23.32 1.08
C TYR A 506 -4.49 -22.12 0.74
N GLN A 507 -4.13 -21.92 -0.54
CA GLN A 507 -3.39 -20.71 -0.97
C GLN A 507 -4.24 -19.45 -0.84
N LEU A 508 -5.55 -19.52 -1.12
CA LEU A 508 -6.45 -18.38 -0.97
C LEU A 508 -6.72 -18.07 0.50
N ILE A 509 -6.89 -19.12 1.32
CA ILE A 509 -6.97 -19.00 2.79
C ILE A 509 -5.71 -18.31 3.31
N MET A 510 -4.52 -18.76 2.88
CA MET A 510 -3.25 -18.19 3.29
C MET A 510 -3.11 -16.73 2.89
N ALA A 511 -3.50 -16.37 1.66
CA ALA A 511 -3.47 -14.99 1.21
C ALA A 511 -4.38 -14.08 2.05
N LYS A 512 -5.58 -14.57 2.43
CA LYS A 512 -6.49 -13.85 3.31
C LYS A 512 -5.91 -13.68 4.72
N LEU A 513 -5.39 -14.75 5.32
CA LEU A 513 -4.77 -14.68 6.64
C LEU A 513 -3.57 -13.71 6.66
N LEU A 514 -2.73 -13.74 5.62
CA LEU A 514 -1.61 -12.81 5.48
C LEU A 514 -2.06 -11.36 5.26
N HIS A 515 -3.14 -11.15 4.52
CA HIS A 515 -3.70 -9.83 4.30
C HIS A 515 -4.26 -9.22 5.60
N ASP A 516 -4.90 -10.04 6.43
CA ASP A 516 -5.50 -9.62 7.71
C ASP A 516 -4.49 -9.46 8.86
N ASP A 517 -3.31 -10.11 8.78
CA ASP A 517 -2.22 -10.04 9.76
C ASP A 517 -1.79 -8.61 10.11
N CYS A 518 -1.95 -7.67 9.17
CA CYS A 518 -1.50 -6.28 9.34
C CYS A 518 -2.48 -5.37 10.09
N ASN A 519 -3.76 -5.75 10.21
CA ASN A 519 -4.80 -4.96 10.90
C ASN A 519 -4.88 -5.25 12.41
N GLY A 520 -3.75 -5.55 13.05
CA GLY A 520 -3.72 -5.92 14.48
C GLY A 520 -4.38 -7.28 14.74
N SER A 521 -4.16 -8.24 13.82
CA SER A 521 -4.73 -9.59 13.95
C SER A 521 -4.39 -10.22 15.30
N ILE A 522 -5.45 -10.65 15.99
CA ILE A 522 -5.37 -11.37 17.27
C ILE A 522 -4.75 -12.77 17.06
N LEU A 523 -4.77 -13.30 15.83
CA LEU A 523 -4.30 -14.64 15.52
C LEU A 523 -2.78 -14.77 15.71
N VAL A 524 -2.37 -15.65 16.61
CA VAL A 524 -0.98 -16.03 16.83
C VAL A 524 -0.67 -17.24 15.96
N THR A 525 0.36 -17.13 15.12
CA THR A 525 0.71 -18.19 14.15
C THR A 525 1.88 -19.04 14.62
N ARG A 526 1.81 -20.35 14.36
CA ARG A 526 2.87 -21.34 14.62
C ARG A 526 3.09 -22.26 13.42
N GLY A 527 4.13 -23.08 13.47
CA GLY A 527 4.43 -24.09 12.45
C GLY A 527 5.55 -23.68 11.48
N PRO A 528 5.92 -24.57 10.54
CA PRO A 528 7.14 -24.42 9.75
C PRO A 528 7.12 -23.29 8.72
N TYR A 529 5.94 -22.78 8.34
CA TYR A 529 5.80 -21.76 7.30
C TYR A 529 5.26 -20.41 7.81
N ASN A 530 5.39 -20.12 9.11
CA ASN A 530 4.80 -18.92 9.73
C ASN A 530 5.68 -17.65 9.70
N THR A 531 6.92 -17.73 9.20
CA THR A 531 7.92 -16.65 9.37
C THR A 531 7.56 -15.30 8.72
N ILE A 532 6.61 -15.28 7.77
CA ILE A 532 6.10 -14.05 7.15
C ILE A 532 5.12 -13.30 8.05
N PHE A 533 4.40 -14.02 8.90
CA PHE A 533 3.40 -13.41 9.78
C PHE A 533 4.09 -12.56 10.84
N ARG A 534 3.48 -11.42 11.17
CA ARG A 534 4.04 -10.48 12.17
C ARG A 534 3.83 -11.02 13.58
N ASN A 535 2.68 -11.65 13.84
CA ASN A 535 2.33 -12.20 15.15
C ASN A 535 2.65 -13.71 15.22
N GLN A 536 3.82 -14.04 15.78
CA GLN A 536 4.34 -15.41 15.89
C GLN A 536 4.39 -15.84 17.35
N SER A 537 4.13 -17.12 17.63
CA SER A 537 4.31 -17.68 18.97
C SER A 537 5.80 -17.68 19.35
N SER A 538 6.18 -16.96 20.41
CA SER A 538 7.58 -16.75 20.80
C SER A 538 8.31 -18.01 21.30
N ASP A 539 7.58 -19.04 21.78
CA ASP A 539 8.16 -20.23 22.44
C ASP A 539 7.59 -21.58 21.96
N GLY A 540 7.09 -21.67 20.72
CA GLY A 540 6.46 -22.89 20.21
C GLY A 540 5.17 -23.28 20.97
N GLY A 541 4.55 -22.30 21.63
CA GLY A 541 3.30 -22.42 22.38
C GLY A 541 2.06 -22.62 21.51
N ASP A 542 0.88 -22.46 22.13
CA ASP A 542 -0.41 -22.60 21.46
C ASP A 542 -0.62 -21.50 20.42
N GLY A 543 -1.22 -21.85 19.28
CA GLY A 543 -1.32 -20.98 18.11
C GLY A 543 -1.91 -21.69 16.90
N PHE A 544 -2.34 -20.90 15.92
CA PHE A 544 -2.87 -21.42 14.67
C PHE A 544 -1.73 -21.93 13.76
N SER A 545 -1.81 -23.19 13.35
CA SER A 545 -0.74 -23.90 12.65
C SER A 545 -0.75 -23.63 11.14
N ILE A 546 0.33 -23.03 10.65
CA ILE A 546 0.63 -22.82 9.24
C ILE A 546 1.41 -24.05 8.73
N ASP A 547 0.67 -25.08 8.32
CA ASP A 547 1.20 -26.41 7.98
C ASP A 547 1.44 -26.62 6.46
N GLN A 548 0.99 -25.69 5.62
CA GLN A 548 1.08 -25.77 4.16
C GLN A 548 2.11 -24.78 3.59
N PRO A 549 2.85 -25.14 2.52
CA PRO A 549 3.84 -24.26 1.91
C PRO A 549 3.21 -23.12 1.12
N LEU A 550 3.87 -21.95 1.15
CA LEU A 550 3.44 -20.76 0.40
C LEU A 550 4.00 -20.74 -1.03
N SER A 551 3.18 -20.29 -1.96
CA SER A 551 3.59 -19.98 -3.33
C SER A 551 3.95 -18.50 -3.48
N ALA A 552 4.78 -18.16 -4.46
CA ALA A 552 5.11 -16.76 -4.74
C ALA A 552 3.90 -15.96 -5.23
N GLU A 553 2.98 -16.61 -5.93
CA GLU A 553 1.70 -16.02 -6.35
C GLU A 553 0.83 -15.65 -5.14
N THR A 554 0.84 -16.49 -4.09
CA THR A 554 0.12 -16.23 -2.83
C THR A 554 0.69 -15.01 -2.09
N LEU A 555 2.02 -14.83 -2.11
CA LEU A 555 2.62 -13.62 -1.53
C LEU A 555 2.17 -12.36 -2.25
N MET A 556 2.22 -12.37 -3.59
CA MET A 556 1.73 -11.26 -4.42
C MET A 556 0.25 -10.99 -4.15
N LEU A 557 -0.57 -12.04 -4.04
CA LEU A 557 -2.00 -11.95 -3.74
C LEU A 557 -2.27 -11.33 -2.36
N SER A 558 -1.43 -11.62 -1.38
CA SER A 558 -1.55 -11.08 -0.02
C SER A 558 -1.13 -9.61 0.12
N GLY A 559 -0.32 -9.09 -0.82
CA GLY A 559 0.24 -7.73 -0.77
C GLY A 559 1.76 -7.68 -0.53
N ILE A 560 2.51 -8.69 -0.96
CA ILE A 560 3.97 -8.74 -0.85
C ILE A 560 4.59 -8.95 -2.24
N ALA A 561 5.32 -7.95 -2.74
CA ALA A 561 5.99 -8.03 -4.04
C ALA A 561 7.43 -8.51 -3.94
N LEU A 562 7.83 -9.42 -4.84
CA LEU A 562 9.21 -9.89 -4.93
C LEU A 562 9.99 -9.05 -5.93
N LEU A 563 10.94 -8.25 -5.44
CA LEU A 563 11.82 -7.44 -6.27
C LEU A 563 13.19 -8.07 -6.41
N LYS A 564 13.70 -8.08 -7.65
CA LYS A 564 15.06 -8.50 -7.96
C LYS A 564 16.02 -7.35 -7.69
N VAL A 565 17.03 -7.58 -6.87
CA VAL A 565 18.10 -6.62 -6.55
C VAL A 565 19.47 -7.18 -6.95
N LEU A 566 20.41 -6.28 -7.23
CA LEU A 566 21.80 -6.57 -7.53
C LEU A 566 22.65 -6.33 -6.28
N THR A 567 23.28 -7.38 -5.77
CA THR A 567 24.20 -7.35 -4.63
C THR A 567 25.65 -7.45 -5.12
N PRO A 568 26.66 -7.21 -4.25
CA PRO A 568 28.05 -7.49 -4.58
C PRO A 568 28.33 -8.96 -4.93
N ARG A 569 27.52 -9.89 -4.40
CA ARG A 569 27.70 -11.35 -4.56
C ARG A 569 26.89 -11.95 -5.72
N GLY A 570 25.98 -11.18 -6.33
CA GLY A 570 25.12 -11.66 -7.42
C GLY A 570 23.76 -10.96 -7.42
N HIS A 571 22.71 -11.70 -7.79
CA HIS A 571 21.33 -11.23 -7.67
C HIS A 571 20.70 -11.77 -6.39
N ALA A 572 19.82 -10.99 -5.77
CA ALA A 572 19.00 -11.41 -4.64
C ALA A 572 17.53 -10.99 -4.87
N VAL A 573 16.59 -11.62 -4.18
CA VAL A 573 15.19 -11.17 -4.12
C VAL A 573 14.98 -10.49 -2.78
N VAL A 574 14.31 -9.34 -2.79
CA VAL A 574 13.87 -8.61 -1.60
C VAL A 574 12.35 -8.45 -1.66
N CYS A 575 11.66 -8.72 -0.56
CA CYS A 575 10.22 -8.52 -0.47
C CYS A 575 9.88 -7.05 -0.16
N LEU A 576 8.96 -6.48 -0.93
CA LEU A 576 8.26 -5.22 -0.66
C LEU A 576 6.93 -5.55 0.02
N ASP A 577 6.79 -5.22 1.30
CA ASP A 577 5.54 -5.40 2.05
C ASP A 577 4.62 -4.17 1.85
N TYR A 578 3.45 -4.40 1.28
CA TYR A 578 2.37 -3.42 1.09
C TYR A 578 1.00 -4.02 1.44
N ARG A 579 0.99 -5.00 2.36
CA ARG A 579 -0.23 -5.57 2.93
C ARG A 579 -1.06 -4.49 3.64
N CYS A 580 -2.38 -4.69 3.70
CA CYS A 580 -3.38 -3.74 4.24
C CYS A 580 -2.90 -3.02 5.51
N GLY A 581 -3.10 -1.70 5.60
CA GLY A 581 -2.67 -0.91 6.77
C GLY A 581 -1.18 -0.55 6.83
N THR A 582 -0.38 -0.90 5.83
CA THR A 582 1.01 -0.44 5.73
C THR A 582 1.07 1.05 5.34
N LEU A 583 1.57 1.91 6.23
CA LEU A 583 1.66 3.36 6.04
C LEU A 583 2.56 3.74 4.84
N LEU A 584 3.83 3.34 4.87
CA LEU A 584 4.78 3.57 3.79
C LEU A 584 5.97 2.61 3.88
N THR A 585 6.21 1.85 2.82
CA THR A 585 7.40 1.00 2.67
C THR A 585 8.21 1.47 1.48
N ILE A 586 9.52 1.67 1.66
CA ILE A 586 10.43 2.17 0.61
C ILE A 586 11.63 1.23 0.43
N LEU A 587 11.93 0.89 -0.82
CA LEU A 587 13.10 0.12 -1.26
C LEU A 587 14.04 0.99 -2.10
N GLU A 588 15.04 1.58 -1.43
CA GLU A 588 16.03 2.49 -2.03
C GLU A 588 17.38 1.79 -2.35
N HIS A 589 18.20 2.40 -3.22
CA HIS A 589 19.53 1.93 -3.60
C HIS A 589 20.57 2.05 -2.48
N ARG A 590 20.51 3.17 -1.75
CA ARG A 590 21.50 3.57 -0.74
C ARG A 590 20.88 4.47 0.35
N ARG A 591 19.95 3.92 1.15
CA ARG A 591 19.64 4.43 2.51
C ARG A 591 18.66 3.51 3.27
N GLY A 592 18.71 3.62 4.60
CA GLY A 592 17.82 2.94 5.57
C GLY A 592 18.42 1.68 6.20
N THR A 593 19.17 1.83 7.29
CA THR A 593 19.78 0.74 8.10
C THR A 593 18.82 0.06 9.08
N ASP A 594 17.56 0.49 9.18
CA ASP A 594 16.75 0.10 10.36
C ASP A 594 15.65 -0.93 10.14
N ASN A 595 15.52 -1.51 8.94
CA ASN A 595 14.40 -2.42 8.69
C ASN A 595 14.89 -3.85 8.43
N SER A 596 14.47 -4.79 9.29
CA SER A 596 14.52 -6.22 9.00
C SER A 596 13.69 -6.52 7.74
N ARG A 597 14.28 -7.17 6.73
CA ARG A 597 13.61 -7.46 5.46
C ARG A 597 13.68 -8.94 5.14
N LEU A 598 12.68 -9.44 4.40
CA LEU A 598 12.71 -10.81 3.86
C LEU A 598 13.52 -10.82 2.56
N VAL A 599 14.59 -11.61 2.54
CA VAL A 599 15.59 -11.64 1.48
C VAL A 599 15.91 -13.09 1.07
N CYS A 600 16.09 -13.32 -0.23
CA CYS A 600 16.67 -14.54 -0.79
C CYS A 600 17.96 -14.20 -1.55
N GLU A 601 19.13 -14.60 -1.02
CA GLU A 601 20.44 -14.24 -1.57
C GLU A 601 20.89 -15.09 -2.77
N ASP A 602 20.36 -16.31 -2.94
CA ASP A 602 20.96 -17.37 -3.77
C ASP A 602 20.34 -17.55 -5.18
N LEU A 603 19.94 -16.45 -5.86
CA LEU A 603 19.35 -16.53 -7.21
C LEU A 603 20.31 -17.06 -8.29
N SER A 604 21.61 -16.83 -8.14
CA SER A 604 22.62 -17.19 -9.15
C SER A 604 22.90 -18.69 -9.26
N ARG A 605 22.57 -19.48 -8.22
CA ARG A 605 22.63 -20.94 -8.26
C ARG A 605 21.46 -21.56 -9.03
N ILE A 606 20.28 -20.94 -8.93
CA ILE A 606 19.03 -21.39 -9.58
C ILE A 606 19.16 -21.37 -11.12
N ARG A 607 19.91 -20.41 -11.70
CA ARG A 607 20.05 -20.27 -13.16
C ARG A 607 21.10 -21.22 -13.79
N ARG A 608 21.98 -21.85 -13.00
CA ARG A 608 23.08 -22.70 -13.52
C ARG A 608 22.68 -24.14 -13.86
N GLY A 609 21.46 -24.59 -13.54
CA GLY A 609 20.98 -25.94 -13.87
C GLY A 609 20.38 -26.10 -15.27
N ARG A 610 20.68 -25.20 -16.22
CA ARG A 610 20.09 -25.21 -17.56
C ARG A 610 20.96 -25.99 -18.55
N ASP A 611 21.30 -27.23 -18.21
CA ASP A 611 21.80 -28.20 -19.20
C ASP A 611 20.59 -28.81 -19.92
N PRO A 612 20.61 -28.91 -21.27
CA PRO A 612 19.44 -29.26 -22.08
C PRO A 612 18.99 -30.73 -21.97
N VAL A 613 19.59 -31.54 -21.09
CA VAL A 613 19.39 -33.00 -21.05
C VAL A 613 18.31 -33.44 -20.05
N ASP A 614 17.97 -32.64 -19.03
CA ASP A 614 17.02 -33.02 -17.97
C ASP A 614 15.68 -32.26 -18.02
N GLN A 615 14.97 -32.35 -19.15
CA GLN A 615 13.62 -31.78 -19.31
C GLN A 615 12.51 -32.50 -18.50
N LYS A 616 12.83 -33.56 -17.75
CA LYS A 616 11.83 -34.35 -16.99
C LYS A 616 11.78 -34.03 -15.49
N ALA A 617 12.71 -33.25 -14.96
CA ALA A 617 12.65 -32.73 -13.61
C ALA A 617 12.62 -31.19 -13.67
N GLN A 618 11.44 -30.63 -13.96
CA GLN A 618 11.14 -29.26 -13.52
C GLN A 618 11.09 -29.27 -11.99
N GLU A 619 12.26 -29.33 -11.34
CA GLU A 619 12.37 -29.05 -9.92
C GLU A 619 11.76 -27.67 -9.71
N LEU A 620 10.69 -27.60 -8.89
CA LEU A 620 10.11 -26.33 -8.49
C LEU A 620 11.24 -25.48 -7.91
N ILE A 621 11.49 -24.33 -8.53
CA ILE A 621 12.45 -23.35 -8.02
C ILE A 621 12.00 -22.97 -6.60
N SER A 622 12.73 -23.39 -5.57
CA SER A 622 12.42 -23.04 -4.19
C SER A 622 13.17 -21.76 -3.80
N LEU A 623 12.46 -20.66 -3.56
CA LEU A 623 13.02 -19.45 -2.98
C LEU A 623 13.19 -19.62 -1.48
N ARG A 624 14.42 -19.44 -0.98
CA ARG A 624 14.72 -19.48 0.46
C ARG A 624 14.71 -18.07 1.01
N LEU A 625 13.61 -17.67 1.64
CA LEU A 625 13.46 -16.35 2.24
C LEU A 625 13.92 -16.39 3.70
N LYS A 626 14.83 -15.47 4.04
CA LYS A 626 15.33 -15.23 5.39
C LYS A 626 15.01 -13.82 5.83
N LYS A 627 14.69 -13.65 7.11
CA LYS A 627 14.63 -12.31 7.72
C LYS A 627 16.07 -11.85 7.98
N VAL A 628 16.51 -10.85 7.22
CA VAL A 628 17.86 -10.29 7.31
C VAL A 628 17.77 -8.83 7.72
N GLU A 629 18.48 -8.48 8.78
CA GLU A 629 18.66 -7.10 9.20
C GLU A 629 19.79 -6.46 8.41
N ASN A 630 19.67 -5.16 8.10
CA ASN A 630 20.76 -4.39 7.50
C ASN A 630 21.26 -4.93 6.15
N PHE A 631 20.41 -5.62 5.37
CA PHE A 631 20.80 -6.14 4.06
C PHE A 631 21.11 -5.00 3.08
N LYS A 632 22.26 -5.10 2.38
CA LYS A 632 22.73 -4.05 1.45
C LYS A 632 22.79 -4.57 0.02
N TRP A 633 22.14 -3.85 -0.90
CA TRP A 633 22.27 -4.05 -2.35
C TRP A 633 22.87 -2.81 -3.02
N LYS A 634 23.33 -3.00 -4.25
CA LYS A 634 23.82 -1.93 -5.12
C LYS A 634 22.71 -1.29 -5.93
N ARG A 635 21.77 -2.11 -6.45
CA ARG A 635 20.74 -1.63 -7.37
C ARG A 635 19.45 -2.45 -7.34
N VAL A 636 18.30 -1.81 -7.43
CA VAL A 636 17.03 -2.49 -7.70
C VAL A 636 16.89 -2.69 -9.21
N GLN A 637 16.51 -3.90 -9.65
CA GLN A 637 16.35 -4.21 -11.08
C GLN A 637 14.88 -4.21 -11.52
N GLY A 638 13.94 -4.49 -10.62
CA GLY A 638 12.51 -4.54 -10.94
C GLY A 638 11.82 -5.78 -10.36
N LEU A 639 10.59 -6.03 -10.79
CA LEU A 639 9.82 -7.18 -10.33
C LEU A 639 10.45 -8.49 -10.84
N TRP A 640 10.53 -9.49 -9.97
CA TRP A 640 11.06 -10.80 -10.33
C TRP A 640 10.00 -11.64 -11.08
N GLU A 641 10.43 -12.42 -12.08
CA GLU A 641 9.51 -13.28 -12.83
C GLU A 641 9.32 -14.63 -12.12
N PHE A 642 8.10 -14.86 -11.64
CA PHE A 642 7.68 -16.04 -10.90
C PHE A 642 7.42 -17.20 -11.87
N GLN A 643 8.38 -18.08 -12.06
CA GLN A 643 8.13 -19.34 -12.78
C GLN A 643 7.68 -20.42 -11.80
N ASN A 644 6.48 -20.27 -11.21
CA ASN A 644 5.88 -21.21 -10.24
C ASN A 644 6.80 -21.55 -9.06
N ALA A 645 7.49 -20.55 -8.51
CA ALA A 645 8.48 -20.78 -7.47
C ALA A 645 7.80 -21.11 -6.13
N GLY A 646 8.18 -22.24 -5.53
CA GLY A 646 7.81 -22.56 -4.15
C GLY A 646 8.62 -21.68 -3.19
N ILE A 647 8.07 -21.37 -2.02
CA ILE A 647 8.80 -20.59 -1.02
C ILE A 647 9.08 -21.46 0.20
N VAL A 648 10.34 -21.42 0.61
CA VAL A 648 10.85 -22.05 1.83
C VAL A 648 11.37 -20.94 2.71
N PHE A 649 11.03 -21.01 4.00
CA PHE A 649 11.54 -20.07 4.98
C PHE A 649 12.68 -20.72 5.76
N GLU A 650 13.71 -19.93 6.03
CA GLU A 650 14.86 -20.34 6.85
C GLU A 650 15.05 -19.42 8.04
#